data_AF-A0A2U1ADG8-F1
#
_entry.id   AF-A0A2U1ADG8-F1
#
_cell.length_a   1.000
_cell.length_b   1.000
_cell.length_c   1.000
_cell.angle_alpha   90.00
_cell.angle_beta   90.00
_cell.angle_gamma   90.00
#
_symmetry.space_group_name_H-M   'P 1'
#
loop_
_entity.id
_entity.type
_entity.pdbx_description
1 polymer ?
#
loop_
_entity_poly.entity_id
_entity_poly.type
_entity_poly.pdbx_seq_one_letter_code
_entity_poly.pdbx_strand_id
1 'polypeptide(L)'
;MFGKLTLDAIPYHEPIIVGTMIGMAVIGALVLGAITYFGKWKYLWTEWLTSVDHKRLGVMYIVLALIMLLRGFADAIMMRTQLALAYNAPGYLPPHHYDQIFTAHGVIMIFFMAMAFMVGLMNIIVPLQIGARDVAFPFLNSLSFWMTAVGAILLMISLVVGEFAQTGWLAYPPLSELAYSPGVGVDYYLWALQISGVGTLLTGVNFFVTIIKMRAPGMTMMKMPVFTWTALCTNVLIMAAFPILTVTLALLGLDRYVGTHFFTNDGGGNAMLYLNLIWAWGHPEVYILILPAFGIFSEVVATYAKKPLFGYKAMVYATCAIMVLSFLVWLHHFFTMGSGANVNAFFGIMTMIISIPTGVKIFNWLFTIYRGRLEFNSSVLWTIGFMVTFTIGGMTGVMMAIPGADFVLHNSLFLIAHFHNVIIGGVLFGYLAGFNYWFPKAFGFKLNEKLGKRAFWFWLSGFYVAFTPLYVLGFMGATRRLNHYDNPAWHPWMIIAWVGAVLVAIGIAHQLLQLYVSIRDRNLPENRDLTGDPWGGRTLEWSISSPPPSYNFAIIPHVSELDEFAHLKETGRETVDVANTKYTDIHMPSNTSAGVFIGFFSLVLGFAGIWHIWWLMIVGFVGILGTAIAYSFQKNEGYYIPAAKVRADEEARSRALVKAFEDKQRRGKVEAAMEAN
;
A
#
# COMPACT_ATOMS: atom_id res chain seq x y z
N MET A 1 17.88 30.68 1.76
CA MET A 1 19.20 31.35 1.66
C MET A 1 20.17 30.43 0.89
N PHE A 2 20.11 30.21 -0.43
CA PHE A 2 19.53 30.94 -1.58
C PHE A 2 19.00 29.96 -2.65
N GLY A 3 18.18 30.44 -3.57
CA GLY A 3 17.47 29.68 -4.58
C GLY A 3 16.22 30.47 -4.98
N LYS A 4 15.18 29.81 -5.50
CA LYS A 4 13.87 30.43 -5.78
C LYS A 4 13.02 30.71 -4.53
N LEU A 5 13.46 30.22 -3.36
CA LEU A 5 12.66 30.26 -2.12
C LEU A 5 12.63 31.67 -1.51
N THR A 6 11.44 32.27 -1.45
CA THR A 6 11.14 33.54 -0.79
C THR A 6 10.07 33.36 0.30
N LEU A 7 9.79 34.39 1.10
CA LEU A 7 8.68 34.34 2.06
C LEU A 7 7.31 34.26 1.36
N ASP A 8 7.22 34.76 0.12
CA ASP A 8 6.01 34.70 -0.71
C ASP A 8 5.68 33.27 -1.18
N ALA A 9 6.60 32.32 -1.03
CA ALA A 9 6.36 30.91 -1.28
C ALA A 9 5.36 30.31 -0.28
N ILE A 10 5.11 30.94 0.85
CA ILE A 10 4.12 30.48 1.83
C ILE A 10 2.79 31.19 1.53
N PRO A 11 1.69 30.44 1.29
CA PRO A 11 0.41 31.03 0.88
C PRO A 11 -0.34 31.64 2.09
N TYR A 12 0.21 32.69 2.68
CA TYR A 12 -0.37 33.39 3.84
C TYR A 12 -1.76 33.99 3.59
N HIS A 13 -2.10 34.22 2.32
CA HIS A 13 -3.37 34.80 1.89
C HIS A 13 -4.48 33.76 1.72
N GLU A 14 -4.17 32.46 1.74
CA GLU A 14 -5.13 31.38 1.48
C GLU A 14 -5.71 30.81 2.78
N PRO A 15 -6.98 31.10 3.14
CA PRO A 15 -7.51 30.74 4.46
C PRO A 15 -7.55 29.22 4.71
N ILE A 16 -7.83 28.44 3.67
CA ILE A 16 -7.90 26.96 3.75
C ILE A 16 -6.50 26.38 4.05
N ILE A 17 -5.48 26.89 3.38
CA ILE A 17 -4.10 26.41 3.58
C ILE A 17 -3.58 26.89 4.92
N VAL A 18 -3.82 28.15 5.30
CA VAL A 18 -3.45 28.69 6.62
C VAL A 18 -4.10 27.92 7.76
N GLY A 19 -5.40 27.63 7.67
CA GLY A 19 -6.09 26.78 8.65
C GLY A 19 -5.45 25.39 8.77
N THR A 20 -5.08 24.81 7.63
CA THR A 20 -4.39 23.51 7.57
C THR A 20 -2.99 23.56 8.18
N MET A 21 -2.22 24.62 7.88
CA MET A 21 -0.89 24.87 8.45
C MET A 21 -0.94 24.97 9.97
N ILE A 22 -1.88 25.74 10.51
CA ILE A 22 -2.09 25.89 11.95
C ILE A 22 -2.46 24.54 12.57
N GLY A 23 -3.41 23.81 11.96
CA GLY A 23 -3.81 22.49 12.42
C GLY A 23 -2.64 21.50 12.46
N MET A 24 -1.83 21.45 11.39
CA MET A 24 -0.62 20.62 11.32
C MET A 24 0.42 21.01 12.37
N ALA A 25 0.65 22.31 12.57
CA ALA A 25 1.57 22.80 13.59
C ALA A 25 1.12 22.44 15.01
N VAL A 26 -0.18 22.56 15.30
CA VAL A 26 -0.77 22.17 16.59
C VAL A 26 -0.65 20.67 16.81
N ILE A 27 -1.04 19.84 15.82
CA ILE A 27 -0.91 18.39 15.93
C ILE A 27 0.56 17.98 16.10
N GLY A 28 1.47 18.58 15.32
CA GLY A 28 2.91 18.34 15.45
C GLY A 28 3.44 18.70 16.83
N ALA A 29 3.06 19.87 17.37
CA ALA A 29 3.43 20.30 18.72
C ALA A 29 2.86 19.37 19.80
N LEU A 30 1.62 18.91 19.66
CA LEU A 30 1.00 17.95 20.59
C LEU A 30 1.72 16.60 20.57
N VAL A 31 2.09 16.09 19.38
CA VAL A 31 2.83 14.83 19.25
C VAL A 31 4.24 14.96 19.84
N LEU A 32 4.97 16.02 19.50
CA LEU A 32 6.32 16.28 20.05
C LEU A 32 6.28 16.51 21.57
N GLY A 33 5.29 17.25 22.04
CA GLY A 33 5.01 17.47 23.46
C GLY A 33 4.71 16.17 24.19
N ALA A 34 3.88 15.29 23.63
CA ALA A 34 3.56 13.99 24.20
C ALA A 34 4.79 13.06 24.26
N ILE A 35 5.59 12.98 23.18
CA ILE A 35 6.82 12.19 23.15
C ILE A 35 7.80 12.66 24.23
N THR A 36 7.94 13.98 24.39
CA THR A 36 8.82 14.60 25.38
C THR A 36 8.31 14.37 26.80
N TYR A 37 7.01 14.61 27.04
CA TYR A 37 6.35 14.41 28.34
C TYR A 37 6.43 12.95 28.82
N PHE A 38 6.22 11.97 27.94
CA PHE A 38 6.34 10.55 28.27
C PHE A 38 7.77 10.00 28.20
N GLY A 39 8.77 10.84 27.89
CA GLY A 39 10.18 10.44 27.82
C GLY A 39 10.50 9.36 26.78
N LYS A 40 9.80 9.36 25.63
CA LYS A 40 9.87 8.26 24.64
C LYS A 40 10.91 8.45 23.53
N TRP A 41 11.70 9.51 23.56
CA TRP A 41 12.75 9.77 22.56
C TRP A 41 13.74 8.62 22.39
N LYS A 42 14.31 8.11 23.50
CA LYS A 42 15.26 6.99 23.46
C LYS A 42 14.62 5.74 22.86
N TYR A 43 13.41 5.40 23.30
CA TYR A 43 12.66 4.25 22.80
C TYR A 43 12.36 4.37 21.30
N LEU A 44 11.91 5.54 20.84
CA LEU A 44 11.63 5.77 19.43
C LEU A 44 12.89 5.59 18.57
N TRP A 45 14.01 6.16 19.01
CA TRP A 45 15.28 6.05 18.32
C TRP A 45 15.78 4.60 18.28
N THR A 46 15.91 3.95 19.44
CA THR A 46 16.55 2.62 19.52
C THR A 46 15.66 1.49 19.04
N GLU A 47 14.33 1.62 19.13
CA GLU A 47 13.41 0.53 18.80
C GLU A 47 12.77 0.70 17.41
N TRP A 48 12.49 1.91 16.94
CA TRP A 48 11.70 2.10 15.71
C TRP A 48 12.50 2.71 14.58
N LEU A 49 13.07 3.90 14.79
CA LEU A 49 13.68 4.68 13.70
C LEU A 49 14.91 3.99 13.11
N THR A 50 15.76 3.40 13.96
CA THR A 50 16.96 2.66 13.53
C THR A 50 16.71 1.17 13.33
N SER A 51 15.45 0.72 13.37
CA SER A 51 15.14 -0.70 13.30
C SER A 51 15.39 -1.28 11.91
N VAL A 52 15.89 -2.51 11.91
CA VAL A 52 16.02 -3.35 10.71
C VAL A 52 15.01 -4.50 10.69
N ASP A 53 14.23 -4.68 11.77
CA ASP A 53 13.23 -5.73 11.88
C ASP A 53 12.07 -5.47 10.89
N HIS A 54 11.86 -6.43 9.98
CA HIS A 54 10.79 -6.40 8.99
C HIS A 54 9.40 -6.15 9.59
N LYS A 55 9.14 -6.62 10.82
CA LYS A 55 7.85 -6.42 11.51
C LYS A 55 7.63 -4.95 11.85
N ARG A 56 8.65 -4.29 12.40
CA ARG A 56 8.58 -2.88 12.81
C ARG A 56 8.52 -1.95 11.60
N LEU A 57 9.36 -2.22 10.60
CA LEU A 57 9.33 -1.49 9.32
C LEU A 57 7.95 -1.63 8.65
N GLY A 58 7.38 -2.83 8.62
CA GLY A 58 6.05 -3.05 8.09
C GLY A 58 4.96 -2.27 8.81
N VAL A 59 5.02 -2.17 10.15
CA VAL A 59 4.11 -1.32 10.93
C VAL A 59 4.28 0.16 10.58
N MET A 60 5.53 0.65 10.46
CA MET A 60 5.77 2.05 10.09
C MET A 60 5.24 2.39 8.69
N TYR A 61 5.37 1.46 7.73
CA TYR A 61 4.77 1.57 6.40
C TYR A 61 3.24 1.69 6.46
N ILE A 62 2.57 0.86 7.26
CA ILE A 62 1.10 0.93 7.42
C ILE A 62 0.69 2.25 8.10
N VAL A 63 1.43 2.72 9.10
CA VAL A 63 1.17 4.02 9.74
C VAL A 63 1.28 5.15 8.72
N LEU A 64 2.34 5.16 7.90
CA LEU A 64 2.49 6.12 6.80
C LEU A 64 1.28 6.06 5.85
N ALA A 65 0.87 4.86 5.44
CA ALA A 65 -0.27 4.67 4.55
C ALA A 65 -1.59 5.18 5.15
N LEU A 66 -1.82 4.99 6.46
CA LEU A 66 -3.02 5.48 7.13
C LEU A 66 -3.04 7.01 7.25
N ILE A 67 -1.90 7.64 7.52
CA ILE A 67 -1.79 9.12 7.51
C ILE A 67 -2.09 9.65 6.10
N MET A 68 -1.52 9.00 5.09
CA MET A 68 -1.71 9.35 3.69
C MET A 68 -3.12 9.08 3.18
N LEU A 69 -3.81 8.08 3.72
CA LEU A 69 -5.24 7.84 3.47
C LEU A 69 -6.08 9.03 3.95
N LEU A 70 -5.80 9.57 5.15
CA LEU A 70 -6.53 10.73 5.68
C LEU A 70 -6.30 11.97 4.81
N ARG A 71 -5.04 12.23 4.42
CA ARG A 71 -4.71 13.31 3.49
C ARG A 71 -5.41 13.12 2.15
N GLY A 72 -5.25 11.96 1.51
CA GLY A 72 -5.83 11.67 0.20
C GLY A 72 -7.36 11.75 0.22
N PHE A 73 -8.01 11.32 1.31
CA PHE A 73 -9.46 11.43 1.45
C PHE A 73 -9.92 12.88 1.71
N ALA A 74 -9.15 13.68 2.46
CA ALA A 74 -9.43 15.10 2.62
C ALA A 74 -9.50 15.81 1.26
N ASP A 75 -8.55 15.53 0.37
CA ASP A 75 -8.57 16.02 -1.01
C ASP A 75 -9.80 15.52 -1.79
N ALA A 76 -10.15 14.24 -1.64
CA ALA A 76 -11.30 13.66 -2.32
C ALA A 76 -12.62 14.33 -1.92
N ILE A 77 -12.86 14.54 -0.62
CA ILE A 77 -14.09 15.18 -0.15
C ILE A 77 -14.10 16.67 -0.52
N MET A 78 -12.95 17.34 -0.55
CA MET A 78 -12.84 18.72 -1.03
C MET A 78 -13.25 18.82 -2.51
N MET A 79 -12.68 17.97 -3.39
CA MET A 79 -13.05 17.94 -4.81
C MET A 79 -14.54 17.63 -5.02
N ARG A 80 -15.10 16.68 -4.27
CA ARG A 80 -16.51 16.33 -4.38
C ARG A 80 -17.42 17.46 -3.90
N THR A 81 -17.03 18.15 -2.84
CA THR A 81 -17.77 19.32 -2.34
C THR A 81 -17.71 20.46 -3.34
N GLN A 82 -16.57 20.66 -4.02
CA GLN A 82 -16.45 21.65 -5.08
C GLN A 82 -17.43 21.35 -6.20
N LEU A 83 -17.44 20.11 -6.72
CA LEU A 83 -18.37 19.72 -7.78
C LEU A 83 -19.84 19.77 -7.35
N ALA A 84 -20.15 19.51 -6.08
CA ALA A 84 -21.53 19.67 -5.59
C ALA A 84 -21.99 21.14 -5.60
N LEU A 85 -21.09 22.09 -5.32
CA LEU A 85 -21.40 23.51 -5.19
C LEU A 85 -21.20 24.31 -6.50
N ALA A 86 -20.37 23.83 -7.42
CA ALA A 86 -19.96 24.56 -8.62
C ALA A 86 -20.89 24.39 -9.83
N TYR A 87 -22.18 24.13 -9.59
CA TYR A 87 -23.19 24.16 -10.63
C TYR A 87 -23.61 25.60 -10.92
N ASN A 88 -23.37 26.08 -12.15
CA ASN A 88 -23.59 27.48 -12.55
C ASN A 88 -22.92 28.50 -11.61
N ALA A 89 -21.84 28.10 -10.93
CA ALA A 89 -21.14 28.90 -9.93
C ALA A 89 -19.65 28.50 -9.89
N PRO A 90 -18.74 29.41 -9.51
CA PRO A 90 -17.32 29.09 -9.43
C PRO A 90 -16.96 28.11 -8.29
N GLY A 91 -17.88 27.87 -7.35
CA GLY A 91 -17.62 27.08 -6.14
C GLY A 91 -16.65 27.79 -5.19
N TYR A 92 -15.88 27.02 -4.42
CA TYR A 92 -14.92 27.53 -3.44
C TYR A 92 -13.45 27.20 -3.75
N LEU A 93 -13.19 26.25 -4.67
CA LEU A 93 -11.84 25.92 -5.14
C LEU A 93 -11.61 26.52 -6.53
N PRO A 94 -10.76 27.56 -6.65
CA PRO A 94 -10.34 28.05 -7.96
C PRO A 94 -9.51 26.98 -8.70
N PRO A 95 -9.39 27.07 -10.04
CA PRO A 95 -8.68 26.08 -10.86
C PRO A 95 -7.27 25.78 -10.33
N HIS A 96 -6.51 26.82 -9.97
CA HIS A 96 -5.16 26.71 -9.42
C HIS A 96 -5.06 25.76 -8.22
N HIS A 97 -6.03 25.80 -7.29
CA HIS A 97 -6.06 24.88 -6.14
C HIS A 97 -6.67 23.54 -6.50
N TYR A 98 -7.75 23.51 -7.28
CA TYR A 98 -8.42 22.28 -7.67
C TYR A 98 -7.47 21.34 -8.42
N ASP A 99 -6.63 21.91 -9.30
CA ASP A 99 -5.70 21.15 -10.13
C ASP A 99 -4.54 20.56 -9.32
N GLN A 100 -4.06 21.29 -8.30
CA GLN A 100 -3.11 20.77 -7.33
C GLN A 100 -3.71 19.64 -6.49
N ILE A 101 -4.94 19.82 -6.00
CA ILE A 101 -5.63 18.86 -5.14
C ILE A 101 -5.86 17.55 -5.87
N PHE A 102 -6.42 17.55 -7.10
CA PHE A 102 -6.62 16.28 -7.81
C PHE A 102 -5.30 15.61 -8.19
N THR A 103 -4.26 16.40 -8.46
CA THR A 103 -2.93 15.88 -8.78
C THR A 103 -2.32 15.21 -7.58
N ALA A 104 -2.29 15.90 -6.43
CA ALA A 104 -1.76 15.39 -5.19
C ALA A 104 -2.57 14.21 -4.65
N HIS A 105 -3.91 14.24 -4.74
CA HIS A 105 -4.77 13.11 -4.41
C HIS A 105 -4.34 11.84 -5.15
N GLY A 106 -4.21 11.90 -6.48
CA GLY A 106 -3.82 10.76 -7.29
C GLY A 106 -2.44 10.22 -6.92
N VAL A 107 -1.46 11.12 -6.73
CA VAL A 107 -0.10 10.75 -6.35
C VAL A 107 -0.07 10.09 -4.96
N ILE A 108 -0.72 10.69 -3.97
CA ILE A 108 -0.76 10.15 -2.61
C ILE A 108 -1.42 8.78 -2.58
N MET A 109 -2.59 8.63 -3.19
CA MET A 109 -3.37 7.40 -3.07
C MET A 109 -2.65 6.20 -3.69
N ILE A 110 -1.92 6.40 -4.80
CA ILE A 110 -1.17 5.33 -5.46
C ILE A 110 0.18 5.08 -4.78
N PHE A 111 1.02 6.10 -4.64
CA PHE A 111 2.42 5.93 -4.23
C PHE A 111 2.63 5.88 -2.72
N PHE A 112 1.85 6.64 -1.95
CA PHE A 112 2.12 6.81 -0.51
C PHE A 112 1.06 6.20 0.40
N MET A 113 -0.11 5.86 -0.14
CA MET A 113 -1.13 5.06 0.52
C MET A 113 -1.06 3.61 0.05
N ALA A 114 -1.43 3.30 -1.20
CA ALA A 114 -1.58 1.92 -1.65
C ALA A 114 -0.25 1.16 -1.64
N MET A 115 0.80 1.70 -2.25
CA MET A 115 2.13 1.08 -2.24
C MET A 115 2.70 0.91 -0.83
N ALA A 116 2.60 1.94 0.03
CA ALA A 116 3.08 1.86 1.40
C ALA A 116 2.32 0.79 2.21
N PHE A 117 0.99 0.71 2.06
CA PHE A 117 0.18 -0.29 2.76
C PHE A 117 0.56 -1.70 2.31
N MET A 118 0.66 -1.90 0.99
CA MET A 118 1.05 -3.16 0.36
C MET A 118 2.40 -3.65 0.88
N VAL A 119 3.43 -2.80 0.78
CA VAL A 119 4.79 -3.10 1.23
C VAL A 119 4.82 -3.35 2.73
N GLY A 120 4.00 -2.63 3.51
CA GLY A 120 3.85 -2.84 4.94
C GLY A 120 3.34 -4.24 5.30
N LEU A 121 2.26 -4.70 4.64
CA LEU A 121 1.71 -6.04 4.84
C LEU A 121 2.68 -7.14 4.37
N MET A 122 3.32 -6.95 3.21
CA MET A 122 4.36 -7.86 2.72
C MET A 122 5.52 -7.98 3.70
N ASN A 123 5.97 -6.85 4.26
CA ASN A 123 7.03 -6.80 5.26
C ASN A 123 6.71 -7.62 6.49
N ILE A 124 5.51 -7.47 7.06
CA ILE A 124 5.15 -8.20 8.27
C ILE A 124 5.03 -9.70 7.98
N ILE A 125 4.41 -10.08 6.86
CA ILE A 125 3.88 -11.45 6.69
C ILE A 125 4.76 -12.36 5.85
N VAL A 126 5.39 -11.87 4.78
CA VAL A 126 6.13 -12.75 3.84
C VAL A 126 7.24 -13.53 4.55
N PRO A 127 8.12 -12.92 5.38
CA PRO A 127 9.16 -13.69 6.09
C PRO A 127 8.58 -14.74 7.04
N LEU A 128 7.45 -14.45 7.67
CA LEU A 128 6.76 -15.38 8.58
C LEU A 128 6.17 -16.57 7.81
N GLN A 129 5.57 -16.31 6.64
CA GLN A 129 4.97 -17.35 5.79
C GLN A 129 6.00 -18.31 5.20
N ILE A 130 7.22 -17.85 4.91
CA ILE A 130 8.28 -18.69 4.37
C ILE A 130 9.16 -19.36 5.44
N GLY A 131 8.88 -19.13 6.72
CA GLY A 131 9.66 -19.70 7.83
C GLY A 131 11.04 -19.06 8.04
N ALA A 132 11.20 -17.79 7.65
CA ALA A 132 12.47 -17.05 7.78
C ALA A 132 12.52 -16.20 9.07
N ARG A 133 13.74 -15.90 9.53
CA ARG A 133 13.96 -15.03 10.70
C ARG A 133 13.90 -13.54 10.39
N ASP A 134 14.26 -13.17 9.16
CA ASP A 134 14.20 -11.80 8.65
C ASP A 134 14.23 -11.81 7.10
N VAL A 135 14.26 -10.64 6.49
CA VAL A 135 14.50 -10.45 5.04
C VAL A 135 15.98 -10.58 4.66
N ALA A 136 16.26 -10.73 3.36
CA ALA A 136 17.61 -10.93 2.83
C ALA A 136 18.55 -9.76 3.10
N PHE A 137 18.04 -8.54 3.00
CA PHE A 137 18.81 -7.32 3.21
C PHE A 137 18.10 -6.39 4.22
N PRO A 138 18.27 -6.63 5.54
CA PRO A 138 17.60 -5.86 6.60
C PRO A 138 17.92 -4.35 6.54
N PHE A 139 19.17 -3.98 6.22
CA PHE A 139 19.56 -2.59 6.02
C PHE A 139 18.85 -1.94 4.82
N LEU A 140 18.82 -2.62 3.66
CA LEU A 140 18.13 -2.10 2.48
C LEU A 140 16.63 -1.93 2.76
N ASN A 141 16.04 -2.82 3.58
CA ASN A 141 14.65 -2.69 4.00
C ASN A 141 14.40 -1.40 4.80
N SER A 142 15.30 -1.08 5.74
CA SER A 142 15.25 0.17 6.50
C SER A 142 15.41 1.39 5.59
N LEU A 143 16.40 1.34 4.69
CA LEU A 143 16.63 2.40 3.71
C LEU A 143 15.43 2.62 2.79
N SER A 144 14.81 1.55 2.28
CA SER A 144 13.60 1.61 1.46
C SER A 144 12.47 2.35 2.14
N PHE A 145 12.21 2.07 3.42
CA PHE A 145 11.20 2.78 4.20
C PHE A 145 11.50 4.27 4.27
N TRP A 146 12.76 4.63 4.59
CA TRP A 146 13.15 6.02 4.72
C TRP A 146 13.09 6.78 3.39
N MET A 147 13.42 6.16 2.27
CA MET A 147 13.22 6.76 0.94
C MET A 147 11.74 7.02 0.63
N THR A 148 10.85 6.06 0.94
CA THR A 148 9.39 6.27 0.79
C THR A 148 8.88 7.39 1.70
N ALA A 149 9.28 7.38 2.98
CA ALA A 149 8.87 8.38 3.97
C ALA A 149 9.35 9.78 3.59
N VAL A 150 10.58 9.91 3.05
CA VAL A 150 11.12 11.19 2.59
C VAL A 150 10.38 11.71 1.37
N GLY A 151 10.07 10.86 0.38
CA GLY A 151 9.24 11.26 -0.76
C GLY A 151 7.86 11.75 -0.31
N ALA A 152 7.26 11.06 0.65
CA ALA A 152 6.02 11.46 1.30
C ALA A 152 6.14 12.82 2.03
N ILE A 153 7.23 13.05 2.76
CA ILE A 153 7.50 14.31 3.46
C ILE A 153 7.68 15.45 2.45
N LEU A 154 8.43 15.26 1.36
CA LEU A 154 8.58 16.27 0.31
C LEU A 154 7.24 16.70 -0.28
N LEU A 155 6.37 15.73 -0.57
CA LEU A 155 5.02 16.02 -1.03
C LEU A 155 4.23 16.80 0.03
N MET A 156 4.30 16.43 1.31
CA MET A 156 3.59 17.16 2.37
C MET A 156 4.14 18.57 2.61
N ILE A 157 5.43 18.81 2.39
CA ILE A 157 6.03 20.15 2.47
C ILE A 157 5.45 21.07 1.39
N SER A 158 5.16 20.56 0.19
CA SER A 158 4.60 21.38 -0.91
C SER A 158 3.23 21.98 -0.61
N LEU A 159 2.53 21.47 0.42
CA LEU A 159 1.27 22.06 0.89
C LEU A 159 1.48 23.39 1.60
N VAL A 160 2.64 23.57 2.23
CA VAL A 160 2.96 24.72 3.10
C VAL A 160 3.96 25.66 2.43
N VAL A 161 4.89 25.11 1.67
CA VAL A 161 6.00 25.85 1.06
C VAL A 161 5.98 25.62 -0.46
N GLY A 162 5.56 26.64 -1.20
CA GLY A 162 5.32 26.58 -2.64
C GLY A 162 3.94 26.04 -2.96
N GLU A 163 3.88 25.21 -4.01
CA GLU A 163 2.68 24.59 -4.53
C GLU A 163 3.01 23.18 -5.02
N PHE A 164 2.00 22.33 -5.24
CA PHE A 164 2.20 21.03 -5.90
C PHE A 164 1.93 21.11 -7.41
N ALA A 165 2.26 20.04 -8.15
CA ALA A 165 2.00 19.99 -9.59
C ALA A 165 0.51 20.13 -9.91
N GLN A 166 0.19 20.86 -10.99
CA GLN A 166 -1.18 21.06 -11.52
C GLN A 166 -1.47 20.20 -12.76
N THR A 167 -0.55 19.29 -13.08
CA THR A 167 -0.51 18.57 -14.37
C THR A 167 -1.20 17.21 -14.34
N GLY A 168 -1.82 16.85 -13.22
CA GLY A 168 -2.28 15.50 -12.92
C GLY A 168 -1.16 14.54 -12.53
N TRP A 169 -1.56 13.38 -11.98
CA TRP A 169 -0.67 12.42 -11.32
C TRP A 169 0.43 11.79 -12.19
N LEU A 170 0.39 11.99 -13.51
CA LEU A 170 1.41 11.51 -14.46
C LEU A 170 2.20 12.64 -15.12
N ALA A 171 1.96 13.91 -14.76
CA ALA A 171 2.72 15.07 -15.22
C ALA A 171 3.04 15.08 -16.73
N TYR A 172 2.01 15.03 -17.58
CA TYR A 172 2.18 14.95 -19.03
C TYR A 172 2.85 16.20 -19.62
N PRO A 173 3.92 16.04 -20.43
CA PRO A 173 4.33 17.03 -21.40
C PRO A 173 3.24 17.22 -22.47
N PRO A 174 3.09 18.43 -23.05
CA PRO A 174 3.94 19.59 -22.80
C PRO A 174 3.55 20.39 -21.54
N LEU A 175 2.42 20.08 -20.88
CA LEU A 175 1.92 20.88 -19.75
C LEU A 175 2.90 20.92 -18.56
N SER A 176 3.66 19.85 -18.34
CA SER A 176 4.68 19.79 -17.28
C SER A 176 6.00 20.48 -17.63
N GLU A 177 6.18 20.97 -18.86
CA GLU A 177 7.37 21.71 -19.26
C GLU A 177 7.40 23.13 -18.69
N LEU A 178 8.60 23.71 -18.57
CA LEU A 178 8.78 25.06 -18.01
C LEU A 178 8.00 26.15 -18.75
N ALA A 179 7.76 25.97 -20.05
CA ALA A 179 7.01 26.93 -20.87
C ALA A 179 5.55 27.08 -20.40
N TYR A 180 4.97 26.02 -19.82
CA TYR A 180 3.57 26.00 -19.37
C TYR A 180 3.44 25.95 -17.85
N SER A 181 4.38 25.29 -17.16
CA SER A 181 4.43 25.14 -15.70
C SER A 181 5.79 25.62 -15.15
N PRO A 182 6.02 26.95 -15.07
CA PRO A 182 7.29 27.51 -14.60
C PRO A 182 7.49 27.38 -13.08
N GLY A 183 6.41 27.11 -12.33
CA GLY A 183 6.43 26.93 -10.87
C GLY A 183 7.16 25.66 -10.42
N VAL A 184 7.37 25.57 -9.11
CA VAL A 184 8.11 24.46 -8.45
C VAL A 184 7.28 23.18 -8.29
N GLY A 185 5.97 23.22 -8.60
CA GLY A 185 5.06 22.10 -8.33
C GLY A 185 5.43 20.80 -9.04
N VAL A 186 5.83 20.88 -10.31
CA VAL A 186 6.32 19.70 -11.06
C VAL A 186 7.65 19.21 -10.49
N ASP A 187 8.49 20.09 -9.96
CA ASP A 187 9.76 19.70 -9.36
C ASP A 187 9.54 18.94 -8.05
N TYR A 188 8.55 19.33 -7.22
CA TYR A 188 8.12 18.53 -6.07
C TYR A 188 7.67 17.13 -6.49
N TYR A 189 6.88 17.03 -7.56
CA TYR A 189 6.44 15.74 -8.12
C TYR A 189 7.65 14.87 -8.53
N LEU A 190 8.59 15.43 -9.29
CA LEU A 190 9.77 14.73 -9.77
C LEU A 190 10.63 14.18 -8.63
N TRP A 191 11.04 15.03 -7.68
CA TRP A 191 11.93 14.62 -6.60
C TRP A 191 11.25 13.69 -5.58
N ALA A 192 9.97 13.92 -5.26
CA ALA A 192 9.23 13.04 -4.35
C ALA A 192 9.09 11.61 -4.90
N LEU A 193 8.82 11.48 -6.20
CA LEU A 193 8.70 10.17 -6.85
C LEU A 193 10.04 9.54 -7.19
N GLN A 194 11.06 10.32 -7.56
CA GLN A 194 12.39 9.77 -7.84
C GLN A 194 13.01 9.14 -6.59
N ILE A 195 12.94 9.84 -5.45
CA ILE A 195 13.48 9.34 -4.18
C ILE A 195 12.68 8.12 -3.72
N SER A 196 11.34 8.21 -3.72
CA SER A 196 10.51 7.07 -3.28
C SER A 196 10.63 5.86 -4.20
N GLY A 197 10.81 6.08 -5.52
CA GLY A 197 11.02 5.06 -6.54
C GLY A 197 12.30 4.24 -6.30
N VAL A 198 13.39 4.87 -5.87
CA VAL A 198 14.61 4.15 -5.43
C VAL A 198 14.29 3.21 -4.28
N GLY A 199 13.54 3.68 -3.28
CA GLY A 199 13.12 2.85 -2.15
C GLY A 199 12.27 1.64 -2.58
N THR A 200 11.31 1.86 -3.47
CA THR A 200 10.46 0.79 -4.00
C THR A 200 11.25 -0.24 -4.79
N LEU A 201 12.19 0.18 -5.64
CA LEU A 201 13.04 -0.74 -6.40
C LEU A 201 13.88 -1.63 -5.46
N LEU A 202 14.48 -1.04 -4.42
CA LEU A 202 15.23 -1.77 -3.39
C LEU A 202 14.35 -2.78 -2.64
N THR A 203 13.10 -2.42 -2.35
CA THR A 203 12.11 -3.34 -1.76
C THR A 203 11.85 -4.54 -2.67
N GLY A 204 11.66 -4.28 -3.98
CA GLY A 204 11.47 -5.33 -4.99
C GLY A 204 12.60 -6.35 -5.00
N VAL A 205 13.84 -5.86 -5.07
CA VAL A 205 15.05 -6.72 -5.04
C VAL A 205 15.12 -7.51 -3.72
N ASN A 206 14.86 -6.86 -2.59
CA ASN A 206 14.97 -7.48 -1.28
C ASN A 206 14.00 -8.65 -1.10
N PHE A 207 12.71 -8.46 -1.40
CA PHE A 207 11.74 -9.53 -1.26
C PHE A 207 11.88 -10.61 -2.32
N PHE A 208 12.32 -10.28 -3.55
CA PHE A 208 12.65 -11.29 -4.54
C PHE A 208 13.72 -12.27 -4.01
N VAL A 209 14.84 -11.75 -3.51
CA VAL A 209 15.91 -12.59 -2.95
C VAL A 209 15.43 -13.34 -1.71
N THR A 210 14.69 -12.68 -0.81
CA THR A 210 14.13 -13.29 0.41
C THR A 210 13.28 -14.51 0.08
N ILE A 211 12.30 -14.38 -0.83
CA ILE A 211 11.38 -15.46 -1.19
C ILE A 211 12.10 -16.61 -1.90
N ILE A 212 13.13 -16.32 -2.71
CA ILE A 212 13.84 -17.37 -3.46
C ILE A 212 14.87 -18.10 -2.60
N LYS A 213 15.59 -17.39 -1.73
CA LYS A 213 16.79 -17.90 -1.05
C LYS A 213 16.63 -18.21 0.44
N MET A 214 15.65 -17.61 1.13
CA MET A 214 15.54 -17.73 2.60
C MET A 214 14.36 -18.59 3.07
N ARG A 215 13.75 -19.37 2.17
CA ARG A 215 12.68 -20.31 2.54
C ARG A 215 13.17 -21.36 3.51
N ALA A 216 12.26 -21.76 4.39
CA ALA A 216 12.38 -22.96 5.21
C ALA A 216 12.71 -24.21 4.36
N PRO A 217 13.55 -25.12 4.88
CA PRO A 217 13.88 -26.36 4.20
C PRO A 217 12.62 -27.19 3.92
N GLY A 218 12.58 -27.84 2.75
CA GLY A 218 11.43 -28.63 2.28
C GLY A 218 10.32 -27.81 1.58
N MET A 219 10.30 -26.49 1.73
CA MET A 219 9.36 -25.60 1.03
C MET A 219 9.79 -25.38 -0.43
N THR A 220 9.33 -26.27 -1.32
CA THR A 220 9.45 -26.05 -2.77
C THR A 220 8.63 -24.83 -3.21
N MET A 221 8.90 -24.28 -4.40
CA MET A 221 8.11 -23.15 -4.96
C MET A 221 6.60 -23.43 -4.91
N MET A 222 6.16 -24.62 -5.32
CA MET A 222 4.75 -25.02 -5.35
C MET A 222 4.19 -25.47 -3.99
N LYS A 223 4.88 -25.16 -2.89
CA LYS A 223 4.39 -25.29 -1.51
C LYS A 223 4.32 -23.94 -0.78
N MET A 224 4.62 -22.83 -1.45
CA MET A 224 4.49 -21.51 -0.83
C MET A 224 3.01 -21.09 -0.75
N PRO A 225 2.59 -20.36 0.31
CA PRO A 225 1.28 -19.73 0.38
C PRO A 225 1.02 -18.82 -0.82
N VAL A 226 -0.26 -18.59 -1.16
CA VAL A 226 -0.59 -17.81 -2.35
C VAL A 226 -0.24 -16.35 -2.19
N PHE A 227 -0.35 -15.79 -0.98
CA PHE A 227 0.14 -14.43 -0.71
C PHE A 227 1.63 -14.27 -0.98
N THR A 228 2.44 -15.28 -0.66
CA THR A 228 3.88 -15.26 -0.96
C THR A 228 4.14 -15.35 -2.49
N TRP A 229 3.35 -16.13 -3.23
CA TRP A 229 3.45 -16.18 -4.69
C TRP A 229 3.07 -14.87 -5.38
N THR A 230 2.00 -14.22 -4.93
CA THR A 230 1.61 -12.93 -5.49
C THR A 230 2.59 -11.84 -5.12
N ALA A 231 3.13 -11.87 -3.90
CA ALA A 231 4.25 -11.02 -3.50
C ALA A 231 5.48 -11.25 -4.41
N LEU A 232 5.85 -12.51 -4.71
CA LEU A 232 6.96 -12.79 -5.61
C LEU A 232 6.76 -12.16 -7.00
N CYS A 233 5.59 -12.37 -7.61
CA CYS A 233 5.27 -11.78 -8.92
C CYS A 233 5.30 -10.25 -8.88
N THR A 234 4.78 -9.65 -7.80
CA THR A 234 4.81 -8.21 -7.56
C THR A 234 6.23 -7.67 -7.52
N ASN A 235 7.13 -8.36 -6.81
CA ASN A 235 8.53 -7.93 -6.72
C ASN A 235 9.27 -8.04 -8.06
N VAL A 236 8.95 -9.06 -8.88
CA VAL A 236 9.48 -9.15 -10.25
C VAL A 236 8.99 -7.98 -11.10
N LEU A 237 7.70 -7.64 -11.03
CA LEU A 237 7.15 -6.46 -11.73
C LEU A 237 7.83 -5.17 -11.27
N ILE A 238 8.03 -4.99 -9.96
CA ILE A 238 8.72 -3.81 -9.42
C ILE A 238 10.11 -3.66 -10.06
N MET A 239 10.90 -4.74 -10.06
CA MET A 239 12.26 -4.71 -10.61
C MET A 239 12.28 -4.40 -12.11
N ALA A 240 11.28 -4.83 -12.87
CA ALA A 240 11.20 -4.62 -14.31
C ALA A 240 10.58 -3.26 -14.69
N ALA A 241 9.59 -2.76 -13.94
CA ALA A 241 8.83 -1.56 -14.29
C ALA A 241 9.40 -0.26 -13.69
N PHE A 242 9.90 -0.27 -12.46
CA PHE A 242 10.39 0.96 -11.80
C PHE A 242 11.60 1.63 -12.49
N PRO A 243 12.52 0.90 -13.14
CA PRO A 243 13.56 1.55 -13.93
C PRO A 243 12.99 2.46 -15.03
N ILE A 244 11.86 2.09 -15.64
CA ILE A 244 11.19 2.90 -16.67
C ILE A 244 10.71 4.22 -16.07
N LEU A 245 10.04 4.20 -14.90
CA LEU A 245 9.64 5.43 -14.19
C LEU A 245 10.85 6.30 -13.85
N THR A 246 11.89 5.69 -13.28
CA THR A 246 13.12 6.36 -12.85
C THR A 246 13.77 7.13 -13.98
N VAL A 247 13.85 6.51 -15.18
CA VAL A 247 14.41 7.15 -16.37
C VAL A 247 13.44 8.20 -16.92
N THR A 248 12.15 7.91 -16.99
CA THR A 248 11.15 8.84 -17.54
C THR A 248 11.10 10.15 -16.75
N LEU A 249 11.09 10.08 -15.42
CA LEU A 249 11.14 11.26 -14.55
C LEU A 249 12.49 11.95 -14.60
N ALA A 250 13.60 11.21 -14.72
CA ALA A 250 14.92 11.82 -14.91
C ALA A 250 15.01 12.60 -16.23
N LEU A 251 14.48 12.05 -17.35
CA LEU A 251 14.44 12.73 -18.64
C LEU A 251 13.59 14.01 -18.59
N LEU A 252 12.42 13.95 -17.95
CA LEU A 252 11.57 15.14 -17.75
C LEU A 252 12.26 16.17 -16.83
N GLY A 253 12.98 15.69 -15.81
CA GLY A 253 13.83 16.53 -14.97
C GLY A 253 14.97 17.18 -15.76
N LEU A 254 15.60 16.49 -16.70
CA LEU A 254 16.64 17.07 -17.55
C LEU A 254 16.07 18.17 -18.47
N ASP A 255 14.89 17.97 -19.06
CA ASP A 255 14.22 18.98 -19.87
C ASP A 255 13.98 20.26 -19.03
N ARG A 256 13.52 20.09 -17.79
CA ARG A 256 13.25 21.21 -16.88
C ARG A 256 14.50 21.87 -16.26
N TYR A 257 15.56 21.13 -15.98
CA TYR A 257 16.71 21.66 -15.22
C TYR A 257 17.90 22.05 -16.10
N VAL A 258 18.10 21.31 -17.20
CA VAL A 258 19.29 21.44 -18.05
C VAL A 258 18.92 21.96 -19.45
N GLY A 259 17.62 22.02 -19.78
CA GLY A 259 17.14 22.50 -21.07
C GLY A 259 17.37 21.49 -22.18
N THR A 260 17.29 20.19 -21.86
CA THR A 260 17.24 19.15 -22.90
C THR A 260 15.90 19.19 -23.65
N HIS A 261 15.81 18.43 -24.74
CA HIS A 261 14.65 18.40 -25.63
C HIS A 261 14.13 16.97 -25.83
N PHE A 262 13.88 16.22 -24.75
CA PHE A 262 13.32 14.88 -24.86
C PHE A 262 11.83 14.92 -25.21
N PHE A 263 11.06 15.74 -24.50
CA PHE A 263 9.59 15.80 -24.57
C PHE A 263 9.05 17.18 -24.95
N THR A 264 9.93 18.17 -25.12
CA THR A 264 9.57 19.53 -25.56
C THR A 264 8.95 19.54 -26.96
N ASN A 265 8.14 20.57 -27.26
CA ASN A 265 7.58 20.77 -28.60
C ASN A 265 8.62 21.24 -29.62
N ASP A 266 9.62 21.99 -29.16
CA ASP A 266 10.72 22.50 -29.97
C ASP A 266 11.96 21.61 -29.83
N GLY A 267 13.00 21.90 -30.62
CA GLY A 267 14.30 21.23 -30.49
C GLY A 267 14.32 19.76 -30.92
N GLY A 268 13.25 19.28 -31.57
CA GLY A 268 13.11 17.88 -32.03
C GLY A 268 12.55 16.92 -30.96
N GLY A 269 12.10 17.43 -29.82
CA GLY A 269 11.48 16.62 -28.77
C GLY A 269 10.12 16.04 -29.18
N ASN A 270 9.66 15.04 -28.43
CA ASN A 270 8.39 14.37 -28.69
C ASN A 270 7.63 14.06 -27.39
N ALA A 271 6.60 14.85 -27.10
CA ALA A 271 5.73 14.65 -25.94
C ALA A 271 5.08 13.25 -25.92
N MET A 272 4.77 12.66 -27.08
CA MET A 272 4.15 11.33 -27.15
C MET A 272 5.06 10.22 -26.64
N LEU A 273 6.39 10.41 -26.72
CA LEU A 273 7.36 9.47 -26.17
C LEU A 273 7.19 9.35 -24.65
N TYR A 274 6.93 10.46 -23.96
CA TYR A 274 6.66 10.45 -22.53
C TYR A 274 5.44 9.59 -22.20
N LEU A 275 4.32 9.76 -22.92
CA LEU A 275 3.11 8.98 -22.70
C LEU A 275 3.35 7.48 -22.89
N ASN A 276 4.13 7.11 -23.92
CA ASN A 276 4.48 5.71 -24.11
C ASN A 276 5.33 5.16 -22.96
N LEU A 277 6.38 5.87 -22.53
CA LEU A 277 7.27 5.44 -21.46
C LEU A 277 6.56 5.37 -20.10
N ILE A 278 5.83 6.43 -19.74
CA ILE A 278 5.16 6.50 -18.44
C ILE A 278 4.11 5.41 -18.30
N TRP A 279 3.38 5.04 -19.37
CA TRP A 279 2.41 3.95 -19.29
C TRP A 279 3.04 2.56 -19.36
N ALA A 280 4.19 2.40 -20.02
CA ALA A 280 4.97 1.17 -19.96
C ALA A 280 5.40 0.84 -18.52
N TRP A 281 5.50 1.83 -17.63
CA TRP A 281 5.54 1.63 -16.18
C TRP A 281 4.14 1.57 -15.55
N GLY A 282 3.27 2.52 -15.89
CA GLY A 282 2.03 2.81 -15.14
C GLY A 282 1.00 1.69 -15.18
N HIS A 283 0.96 0.89 -16.24
CA HIS A 283 0.07 -0.27 -16.27
C HIS A 283 0.60 -1.48 -15.49
N PRO A 284 1.88 -1.87 -15.59
CA PRO A 284 2.47 -2.80 -14.63
C PRO A 284 2.26 -2.38 -13.16
N GLU A 285 2.33 -1.08 -12.84
CA GLU A 285 2.10 -0.57 -11.49
C GLU A 285 0.72 -0.92 -10.92
N VAL A 286 -0.35 -0.84 -11.73
CA VAL A 286 -1.68 -1.21 -11.22
C VAL A 286 -1.76 -2.70 -10.88
N TYR A 287 -0.95 -3.54 -11.55
CA TYR A 287 -0.83 -4.95 -11.20
C TYR A 287 0.06 -5.20 -9.98
N ILE A 288 1.10 -4.40 -9.80
CA ILE A 288 1.91 -4.39 -8.57
C ILE A 288 1.00 -4.21 -7.36
N LEU A 289 0.02 -3.30 -7.44
CA LEU A 289 -0.94 -3.08 -6.36
C LEU A 289 -1.94 -4.24 -6.15
N ILE A 290 -2.55 -4.74 -7.22
CA ILE A 290 -3.65 -5.70 -7.08
C ILE A 290 -3.20 -7.13 -6.75
N LEU A 291 -2.00 -7.54 -7.20
CA LEU A 291 -1.56 -8.93 -7.02
C LEU A 291 -1.42 -9.30 -5.53
N PRO A 292 -0.80 -8.50 -4.65
CA PRO A 292 -0.75 -8.80 -3.23
C PRO A 292 -2.14 -8.84 -2.61
N ALA A 293 -3.06 -7.93 -2.99
CA ALA A 293 -4.45 -7.96 -2.54
C ALA A 293 -5.14 -9.29 -2.89
N PHE A 294 -4.96 -9.81 -4.11
CA PHE A 294 -5.43 -11.16 -4.47
C PHE A 294 -4.83 -12.27 -3.60
N GLY A 295 -3.57 -12.12 -3.19
CA GLY A 295 -2.94 -13.01 -2.23
C GLY A 295 -3.65 -12.99 -0.88
N ILE A 296 -3.91 -11.80 -0.35
CA ILE A 296 -4.62 -11.59 0.92
C ILE A 296 -6.00 -12.25 0.88
N PHE A 297 -6.80 -11.98 -0.16
CA PHE A 297 -8.12 -12.60 -0.30
C PHE A 297 -8.05 -14.12 -0.34
N SER A 298 -7.01 -14.69 -0.96
CA SER A 298 -6.81 -16.14 -1.01
C SER A 298 -6.60 -16.73 0.40
N GLU A 299 -5.75 -16.09 1.22
CA GLU A 299 -5.48 -16.54 2.60
C GLU A 299 -6.69 -16.37 3.52
N VAL A 300 -7.39 -15.22 3.41
CA VAL A 300 -8.60 -14.92 4.19
C VAL A 300 -9.71 -15.91 3.87
N VAL A 301 -9.98 -16.18 2.59
CA VAL A 301 -11.02 -17.12 2.16
C VAL A 301 -10.70 -18.53 2.60
N ALA A 302 -9.47 -19.01 2.41
CA ALA A 302 -9.08 -20.36 2.83
C ALA A 302 -9.19 -20.55 4.35
N THR A 303 -8.76 -19.55 5.12
CA THR A 303 -8.84 -19.59 6.60
C THR A 303 -10.28 -19.65 7.08
N TYR A 304 -11.12 -18.69 6.69
CA TYR A 304 -12.47 -18.60 7.23
C TYR A 304 -13.49 -19.52 6.56
N ALA A 305 -13.19 -20.09 5.39
CA ALA A 305 -13.97 -21.20 4.84
C ALA A 305 -13.60 -22.55 5.48
N LYS A 306 -12.52 -22.60 6.28
CA LYS A 306 -11.96 -23.80 6.92
C LYS A 306 -11.63 -24.89 5.90
N LYS A 307 -11.07 -24.50 4.76
CA LYS A 307 -10.84 -25.38 3.61
C LYS A 307 -9.55 -24.98 2.88
N PRO A 308 -8.78 -25.94 2.33
CA PRO A 308 -7.71 -25.60 1.41
C PRO A 308 -8.21 -24.78 0.23
N LEU A 309 -7.34 -23.92 -0.31
CA LEU A 309 -7.67 -23.10 -1.47
C LEU A 309 -7.94 -23.99 -2.69
N PHE A 310 -9.10 -23.80 -3.31
CA PHE A 310 -9.45 -24.51 -4.54
C PHE A 310 -8.58 -24.02 -5.70
N GLY A 311 -8.05 -24.95 -6.49
CA GLY A 311 -7.30 -24.62 -7.70
C GLY A 311 -5.96 -23.92 -7.47
N TYR A 312 -5.22 -24.24 -6.39
CA TYR A 312 -3.91 -23.62 -6.08
C TYR A 312 -2.97 -23.48 -7.28
N LYS A 313 -2.76 -24.56 -8.05
CA LYS A 313 -1.87 -24.51 -9.24
C LYS A 313 -2.38 -23.50 -10.28
N ALA A 314 -3.68 -23.49 -10.54
CA ALA A 314 -4.31 -22.54 -11.46
C ALA A 314 -4.17 -21.09 -10.95
N MET A 315 -4.31 -20.87 -9.65
CA MET A 315 -4.08 -19.55 -9.03
C MET A 315 -2.65 -19.05 -9.24
N VAL A 316 -1.66 -19.92 -9.06
CA VAL A 316 -0.24 -19.58 -9.27
C VAL A 316 0.02 -19.27 -10.74
N TYR A 317 -0.38 -20.15 -11.66
CA TYR A 317 -0.17 -19.91 -13.10
C TYR A 317 -0.91 -18.68 -13.62
N ALA A 318 -2.13 -18.41 -13.13
CA ALA A 318 -2.85 -17.18 -13.45
C ALA A 318 -2.08 -15.93 -13.00
N THR A 319 -1.46 -15.97 -11.81
CA THR A 319 -0.63 -14.86 -11.29
C THR A 319 0.60 -14.64 -12.18
N CYS A 320 1.29 -15.71 -12.57
CA CYS A 320 2.44 -15.62 -13.48
C CYS A 320 2.04 -15.11 -14.88
N ALA A 321 0.86 -15.52 -15.39
CA ALA A 321 0.35 -15.04 -16.66
C ALA A 321 0.08 -13.52 -16.61
N ILE A 322 -0.56 -13.02 -15.55
CA ILE A 322 -0.78 -11.58 -15.34
C ILE A 322 0.56 -10.83 -15.31
N MET A 323 1.56 -11.37 -14.58
CA MET A 323 2.89 -10.76 -14.51
C MET A 323 3.49 -10.55 -15.90
N VAL A 324 3.48 -11.56 -16.77
CA VAL A 324 4.02 -11.44 -18.14
C VAL A 324 3.15 -10.53 -19.02
N LEU A 325 1.83 -10.73 -19.00
CA LEU A 325 0.89 -9.98 -19.85
C LEU A 325 0.82 -8.48 -19.48
N SER A 326 1.15 -8.11 -18.24
CA SER A 326 1.16 -6.70 -17.79
C SER A 326 2.08 -5.80 -18.62
N PHE A 327 3.12 -6.39 -19.22
CA PHE A 327 4.06 -5.72 -20.13
C PHE A 327 3.63 -5.77 -21.60
N LEU A 328 2.39 -6.14 -21.94
CA LEU A 328 1.92 -6.27 -23.33
C LEU A 328 0.62 -5.49 -23.61
N VAL A 329 0.25 -4.57 -22.71
CA VAL A 329 -1.09 -3.96 -22.71
C VAL A 329 -1.09 -2.43 -22.50
N TRP A 330 0.05 -1.81 -22.18
CA TRP A 330 0.10 -0.41 -21.72
C TRP A 330 -0.45 0.62 -22.71
N LEU A 331 -0.45 0.34 -24.01
CA LEU A 331 -0.95 1.26 -25.03
C LEU A 331 -2.45 1.56 -24.90
N HIS A 332 -3.23 0.69 -24.22
CA HIS A 332 -4.65 0.95 -24.02
C HIS A 332 -4.97 2.24 -23.27
N HIS A 333 -3.98 2.85 -22.58
CA HIS A 333 -4.19 4.12 -21.90
C HIS A 333 -4.19 5.31 -22.85
N PHE A 334 -3.90 5.10 -24.13
CA PHE A 334 -3.79 6.16 -25.11
C PHE A 334 -4.19 5.71 -26.52
N PHE A 335 -5.24 4.88 -26.65
CA PHE A 335 -5.81 4.52 -27.95
C PHE A 335 -6.18 5.73 -28.81
N THR A 336 -6.51 6.85 -28.16
CA THR A 336 -6.90 8.14 -28.75
C THR A 336 -5.75 8.97 -29.30
N MET A 337 -4.49 8.53 -29.16
CA MET A 337 -3.30 9.28 -29.66
C MET A 337 -2.99 9.06 -31.15
N GLY A 338 -3.85 8.36 -31.89
CA GLY A 338 -3.69 8.23 -33.35
C GLY A 338 -2.76 7.11 -33.81
N SER A 339 -2.46 6.14 -32.94
CA SER A 339 -1.82 4.87 -33.33
C SER A 339 -2.62 4.17 -34.44
N GLY A 340 -1.93 3.44 -35.32
CA GLY A 340 -2.58 2.70 -36.42
C GLY A 340 -3.57 1.64 -35.91
N ALA A 341 -4.58 1.32 -36.73
CA ALA A 341 -5.66 0.40 -36.36
C ALA A 341 -5.16 -0.98 -35.89
N ASN A 342 -4.12 -1.52 -36.54
CA ASN A 342 -3.51 -2.80 -36.16
C ASN A 342 -2.89 -2.78 -34.76
N VAL A 343 -2.25 -1.66 -34.39
CA VAL A 343 -1.65 -1.49 -33.06
C VAL A 343 -2.74 -1.41 -32.00
N ASN A 344 -3.77 -0.60 -32.23
CA ASN A 344 -4.91 -0.51 -31.32
C ASN A 344 -5.62 -1.85 -31.16
N ALA A 345 -5.82 -2.60 -32.25
CA ALA A 345 -6.43 -3.93 -32.21
C ALA A 345 -5.58 -4.93 -31.41
N PHE A 346 -4.27 -4.97 -31.62
CA PHE A 346 -3.37 -5.84 -30.87
C PHE A 346 -3.45 -5.58 -29.36
N PHE A 347 -3.25 -4.33 -28.94
CA PHE A 347 -3.26 -3.98 -27.52
C PHE A 347 -4.65 -4.13 -26.90
N GLY A 348 -5.72 -3.87 -27.65
CA GLY A 348 -7.09 -4.17 -27.21
C GLY A 348 -7.31 -5.66 -26.95
N ILE A 349 -6.90 -6.53 -27.88
CA ILE A 349 -6.99 -7.99 -27.73
C ILE A 349 -6.18 -8.48 -26.53
N MET A 350 -4.91 -8.04 -26.40
CA MET A 350 -4.05 -8.43 -25.27
C MET A 350 -4.65 -8.00 -23.93
N THR A 351 -5.28 -6.81 -23.89
CA THR A 351 -5.97 -6.30 -22.69
C THR A 351 -7.22 -7.12 -22.38
N MET A 352 -7.94 -7.63 -23.38
CA MET A 352 -9.05 -8.56 -23.12
C MET A 352 -8.55 -9.92 -22.61
N ILE A 353 -7.43 -10.44 -23.13
CA ILE A 353 -6.84 -11.72 -22.70
C ILE A 353 -6.45 -11.70 -21.23
N ILE A 354 -5.92 -10.59 -20.70
CA ILE A 354 -5.50 -10.51 -19.28
C ILE A 354 -6.68 -10.64 -18.29
N SER A 355 -7.92 -10.45 -18.76
CA SER A 355 -9.12 -10.66 -17.94
C SER A 355 -9.35 -12.13 -17.60
N ILE A 356 -8.90 -13.07 -18.44
CA ILE A 356 -9.11 -14.51 -18.27
C ILE A 356 -8.41 -15.05 -17.00
N PRO A 357 -7.09 -14.84 -16.80
CA PRO A 357 -6.43 -15.23 -15.55
C PRO A 357 -7.10 -14.65 -14.29
N THR A 358 -7.60 -13.41 -14.39
CA THR A 358 -8.28 -12.74 -13.28
C THR A 358 -9.65 -13.37 -12.99
N GLY A 359 -10.42 -13.70 -14.03
CA GLY A 359 -11.70 -14.41 -13.89
C GLY A 359 -11.53 -15.78 -13.23
N VAL A 360 -10.51 -16.55 -13.64
CA VAL A 360 -10.18 -17.85 -13.02
C VAL A 360 -9.98 -17.72 -11.50
N LYS A 361 -9.34 -16.65 -11.03
CA LYS A 361 -9.15 -16.40 -9.60
C LYS A 361 -10.47 -16.18 -8.85
N ILE A 362 -11.39 -15.40 -9.41
CA ILE A 362 -12.71 -15.16 -8.83
C ILE A 362 -13.46 -16.48 -8.64
N PHE A 363 -13.51 -17.33 -9.67
CA PHE A 363 -14.15 -18.64 -9.57
C PHE A 363 -13.47 -19.57 -8.55
N ASN A 364 -12.14 -19.57 -8.49
CA ASN A 364 -11.43 -20.38 -7.50
C ASN A 364 -11.75 -19.95 -6.07
N TRP A 365 -11.88 -18.65 -5.78
CA TRP A 365 -12.31 -18.21 -4.46
C TRP A 365 -13.76 -18.63 -4.15
N LEU A 366 -14.68 -18.49 -5.12
CA LEU A 366 -16.06 -18.98 -4.96
C LEU A 366 -16.13 -20.48 -4.67
N PHE A 367 -15.35 -21.30 -5.39
CA PHE A 367 -15.27 -22.73 -5.13
C PHE A 367 -14.51 -23.10 -3.84
N THR A 368 -13.67 -22.20 -3.33
CA THR A 368 -13.09 -22.36 -1.99
C THR A 368 -14.16 -22.17 -0.92
N ILE A 369 -15.04 -21.17 -1.08
CA ILE A 369 -16.19 -20.94 -0.18
C ILE A 369 -17.23 -22.06 -0.31
N TYR A 370 -17.48 -22.57 -1.53
CA TYR A 370 -18.44 -23.63 -1.79
C TYR A 370 -18.17 -24.87 -0.91
N ARG A 371 -19.18 -25.36 -0.19
CA ARG A 371 -19.06 -26.46 0.80
C ARG A 371 -18.06 -26.19 1.94
N GLY A 372 -17.61 -24.96 2.14
CA GLY A 372 -16.89 -24.52 3.33
C GLY A 372 -17.85 -24.08 4.45
N ARG A 373 -17.31 -23.68 5.59
CA ARG A 373 -18.07 -23.11 6.72
C ARG A 373 -17.61 -21.69 6.97
N LEU A 374 -18.24 -20.73 6.29
CA LEU A 374 -17.81 -19.34 6.30
C LEU A 374 -18.26 -18.60 7.58
N GLU A 375 -17.29 -18.06 8.32
CA GLU A 375 -17.56 -17.19 9.46
C GLU A 375 -17.58 -15.72 9.02
N PHE A 376 -18.74 -15.04 9.17
CA PHE A 376 -18.91 -13.64 8.74
C PHE A 376 -18.27 -12.65 9.72
N ASN A 377 -16.95 -12.51 9.62
CA ASN A 377 -16.18 -11.42 10.24
C ASN A 377 -15.86 -10.31 9.23
N SER A 378 -15.20 -9.25 9.71
CA SER A 378 -14.88 -8.04 8.97
C SER A 378 -13.98 -8.35 7.76
N SER A 379 -12.95 -9.20 7.92
CA SER A 379 -12.06 -9.59 6.82
C SER A 379 -12.81 -10.34 5.71
N VAL A 380 -13.74 -11.22 6.07
CA VAL A 380 -14.62 -11.92 5.12
C VAL A 380 -15.58 -10.95 4.42
N LEU A 381 -16.16 -9.99 5.15
CA LEU A 381 -17.02 -8.98 4.55
C LEU A 381 -16.27 -8.15 3.50
N TRP A 382 -15.07 -7.67 3.82
CA TRP A 382 -14.20 -6.99 2.83
C TRP A 382 -13.93 -7.86 1.61
N THR A 383 -13.73 -9.16 1.81
CA THR A 383 -13.47 -10.12 0.72
C THR A 383 -14.70 -10.36 -0.17
N ILE A 384 -15.89 -10.49 0.41
CA ILE A 384 -17.14 -10.63 -0.36
C ILE A 384 -17.45 -9.32 -1.10
N GLY A 385 -17.30 -8.18 -0.42
CA GLY A 385 -17.44 -6.85 -1.03
C GLY A 385 -16.51 -6.70 -2.23
N PHE A 386 -15.25 -7.10 -2.08
CA PHE A 386 -14.29 -7.18 -3.17
C PHE A 386 -14.81 -8.01 -4.35
N MET A 387 -15.24 -9.26 -4.12
CA MET A 387 -15.66 -10.14 -5.24
C MET A 387 -16.77 -9.50 -6.07
N VAL A 388 -17.74 -8.85 -5.43
CA VAL A 388 -18.86 -8.19 -6.13
C VAL A 388 -18.38 -6.91 -6.83
N THR A 389 -17.73 -6.02 -6.09
CA THR A 389 -17.30 -4.71 -6.59
C THR A 389 -16.27 -4.85 -7.71
N PHE A 390 -15.23 -5.67 -7.50
CA PHE A 390 -14.19 -5.90 -8.48
C PHE A 390 -14.68 -6.60 -9.75
N THR A 391 -15.69 -7.48 -9.67
CA THR A 391 -16.28 -8.09 -10.87
C THR A 391 -16.97 -7.04 -11.75
N ILE A 392 -17.73 -6.12 -11.14
CA ILE A 392 -18.36 -5.00 -11.86
C ILE A 392 -17.29 -4.06 -12.44
N GLY A 393 -16.27 -3.72 -11.64
CA GLY A 393 -15.14 -2.93 -12.09
C GLY A 393 -14.42 -3.57 -13.28
N GLY A 394 -14.09 -4.86 -13.19
CA GLY A 394 -13.44 -5.62 -14.24
C GLY A 394 -14.26 -5.69 -15.53
N MET A 395 -15.58 -5.88 -15.44
CA MET A 395 -16.48 -5.84 -16.60
C MET A 395 -16.41 -4.50 -17.32
N THR A 396 -16.45 -3.39 -16.59
CA THR A 396 -16.29 -2.05 -17.19
C THR A 396 -14.91 -1.82 -17.80
N GLY A 397 -13.86 -2.44 -17.26
CA GLY A 397 -12.50 -2.39 -17.81
C GLY A 397 -12.36 -3.15 -19.13
N VAL A 398 -12.99 -4.33 -19.23
CA VAL A 398 -13.04 -5.09 -20.49
C VAL A 398 -13.74 -4.29 -21.58
N MET A 399 -14.78 -3.52 -21.25
CA MET A 399 -15.42 -2.63 -22.21
C MET A 399 -14.47 -1.51 -22.68
N MET A 400 -13.70 -0.91 -21.77
CA MET A 400 -12.68 0.10 -22.10
C MET A 400 -11.48 -0.47 -22.87
N ALA A 401 -11.25 -1.78 -22.82
CA ALA A 401 -10.22 -2.44 -23.63
C ALA A 401 -10.56 -2.48 -25.12
N ILE A 402 -11.81 -2.18 -25.50
CA ILE A 402 -12.28 -2.12 -26.89
C ILE A 402 -12.00 -0.71 -27.43
N PRO A 403 -11.06 -0.50 -28.38
CA PRO A 403 -10.66 0.83 -28.81
C PRO A 403 -11.83 1.69 -29.31
N GLY A 404 -12.78 1.10 -30.02
CA GLY A 404 -13.97 1.81 -30.51
C GLY A 404 -14.88 2.35 -29.39
N ALA A 405 -14.95 1.66 -28.25
CA ALA A 405 -15.66 2.15 -27.07
C ALA A 405 -14.79 3.16 -26.29
N ASP A 406 -13.49 2.92 -26.17
CA ASP A 406 -12.57 3.86 -25.52
C ASP A 406 -12.60 5.22 -26.22
N PHE A 407 -12.68 5.31 -27.54
CA PHE A 407 -12.72 6.60 -28.24
C PHE A 407 -13.80 7.57 -27.74
N VAL A 408 -14.93 7.07 -27.22
CA VAL A 408 -16.01 7.91 -26.67
C VAL A 408 -16.01 7.99 -25.15
N LEU A 409 -15.38 7.03 -24.46
CA LEU A 409 -15.33 6.97 -23.00
C LEU A 409 -14.01 7.50 -22.41
N HIS A 410 -12.98 7.66 -23.25
CA HIS A 410 -11.65 8.09 -22.87
C HIS A 410 -11.71 9.45 -22.15
N ASN A 411 -11.08 9.54 -20.98
CA ASN A 411 -11.10 10.72 -20.10
C ASN A 411 -12.49 11.23 -19.65
N SER A 412 -13.57 10.51 -19.94
CA SER A 412 -14.87 10.76 -19.30
C SER A 412 -14.85 10.34 -17.82
N LEU A 413 -15.90 10.69 -17.07
CA LEU A 413 -16.09 10.19 -15.71
C LEU A 413 -16.30 8.67 -15.65
N PHE A 414 -16.59 8.01 -16.79
CA PHE A 414 -16.65 6.54 -16.88
C PHE A 414 -15.29 5.90 -16.54
N LEU A 415 -14.20 6.46 -17.07
CA LEU A 415 -12.84 6.00 -16.78
C LEU A 415 -12.51 6.12 -15.29
N ILE A 416 -12.90 7.25 -14.68
CA ILE A 416 -12.70 7.51 -13.25
C ILE A 416 -13.50 6.51 -12.42
N ALA A 417 -14.76 6.27 -12.79
CA ALA A 417 -15.63 5.29 -12.13
C ALA A 417 -15.03 3.89 -12.19
N HIS A 418 -14.62 3.44 -13.39
CA HIS A 418 -13.98 2.14 -13.61
C HIS A 418 -12.74 1.96 -12.74
N PHE A 419 -11.80 2.90 -12.81
CA PHE A 419 -10.53 2.77 -12.11
C PHE A 419 -10.71 2.80 -10.58
N HIS A 420 -11.58 3.67 -10.06
CA HIS A 420 -11.88 3.68 -8.62
C HIS A 420 -12.59 2.40 -8.18
N ASN A 421 -13.40 1.78 -9.04
CA ASN A 421 -14.05 0.52 -8.75
C ASN A 421 -13.04 -0.61 -8.53
N VAL A 422 -12.05 -0.73 -9.41
CA VAL A 422 -11.02 -1.77 -9.29
C VAL A 422 -9.97 -1.46 -8.22
N ILE A 423 -9.62 -0.19 -7.97
CA ILE A 423 -8.65 0.18 -6.94
C ILE A 423 -9.27 0.16 -5.54
N ILE A 424 -10.44 0.79 -5.33
CA ILE A 424 -11.07 0.77 -4.00
C ILE A 424 -11.56 -0.65 -3.69
N GLY A 425 -12.34 -1.25 -4.59
CA GLY A 425 -12.92 -2.56 -4.40
C GLY A 425 -11.88 -3.69 -4.40
N GLY A 426 -10.82 -3.58 -5.21
CA GLY A 426 -9.74 -4.58 -5.30
C GLY A 426 -8.62 -4.35 -4.30
N VAL A 427 -7.96 -3.20 -4.41
CA VAL A 427 -6.72 -2.91 -3.67
C VAL A 427 -7.01 -2.52 -2.23
N LEU A 428 -7.77 -1.44 -2.02
CA LEU A 428 -8.02 -0.92 -0.66
C LEU A 428 -8.78 -1.91 0.22
N PHE A 429 -9.86 -2.52 -0.30
CA PHE A 429 -10.61 -3.53 0.46
C PHE A 429 -9.74 -4.74 0.79
N GLY A 430 -8.82 -5.14 -0.09
CA GLY A 430 -7.87 -6.22 0.17
C GLY A 430 -6.90 -5.88 1.29
N TYR A 431 -6.37 -4.65 1.29
CA TYR A 431 -5.47 -4.20 2.34
C TYR A 431 -6.20 -4.01 3.68
N LEU A 432 -7.46 -3.57 3.69
CA LEU A 432 -8.29 -3.52 4.89
C LEU A 432 -8.66 -4.93 5.40
N ALA A 433 -8.89 -5.90 4.50
CA ALA A 433 -9.06 -7.30 4.87
C ALA A 433 -7.79 -7.86 5.54
N GLY A 434 -6.63 -7.60 4.94
CA GLY A 434 -5.32 -8.01 5.48
C GLY A 434 -5.00 -7.31 6.79
N PHE A 435 -5.31 -6.02 6.90
CA PHE A 435 -5.16 -5.24 8.13
C PHE A 435 -5.96 -5.86 9.27
N ASN A 436 -7.25 -6.16 9.07
CA ASN A 436 -8.07 -6.81 10.11
C ASN A 436 -7.62 -8.25 10.40
N TYR A 437 -7.22 -9.01 9.38
CA TYR A 437 -6.79 -10.40 9.52
C TYR A 437 -5.47 -10.54 10.29
N TRP A 438 -4.45 -9.76 9.94
CA TRP A 438 -3.11 -9.86 10.56
C TRP A 438 -2.86 -8.88 11.71
N PHE A 439 -3.83 -8.02 12.08
CA PHE A 439 -3.68 -7.11 13.23
C PHE A 439 -3.21 -7.83 14.52
N PRO A 440 -3.79 -8.98 14.91
CA PRO A 440 -3.34 -9.69 16.11
C PRO A 440 -1.91 -10.18 15.99
N LYS A 441 -1.46 -10.56 14.79
CA LYS A 441 -0.09 -11.00 14.57
C LYS A 441 0.90 -9.87 14.82
N ALA A 442 0.56 -8.63 14.46
CA ALA A 442 1.44 -7.48 14.68
C ALA A 442 1.42 -6.97 16.14
N PHE A 443 0.28 -7.00 16.82
CA PHE A 443 0.10 -6.30 18.11
C PHE A 443 -0.32 -7.18 19.29
N GLY A 444 -0.68 -8.45 19.08
CA GLY A 444 -1.10 -9.40 20.11
C GLY A 444 -2.55 -9.28 20.58
N PHE A 445 -3.38 -8.49 19.90
CA PHE A 445 -4.81 -8.36 20.20
C PHE A 445 -5.65 -8.15 18.95
N LYS A 446 -6.94 -8.50 19.04
CA LYS A 446 -7.94 -8.41 17.96
C LYS A 446 -8.58 -7.03 17.91
N LEU A 447 -8.94 -6.61 16.70
CA LEU A 447 -9.71 -5.38 16.50
C LEU A 447 -11.18 -5.56 16.88
N ASN A 448 -11.83 -4.45 17.23
CA ASN A 448 -13.27 -4.44 17.54
C ASN A 448 -14.11 -4.79 16.30
N GLU A 449 -14.75 -5.94 16.36
CA GLU A 449 -15.49 -6.51 15.22
C GLU A 449 -16.74 -5.70 14.85
N LYS A 450 -17.45 -5.14 15.84
CA LYS A 450 -18.68 -4.35 15.59
C LYS A 450 -18.38 -3.07 14.81
N LEU A 451 -17.30 -2.38 15.16
CA LEU A 451 -16.87 -1.17 14.47
C LEU A 451 -16.27 -1.50 13.09
N GLY A 452 -15.54 -2.61 12.95
CA GLY A 452 -15.04 -3.10 11.65
C GLY A 452 -16.18 -3.37 10.66
N LYS A 453 -17.25 -4.05 11.09
CA LYS A 453 -18.44 -4.28 10.27
C LYS A 453 -19.16 -2.98 9.87
N ARG A 454 -19.22 -2.00 10.77
CA ARG A 454 -19.80 -0.68 10.45
C ARG A 454 -18.95 0.07 9.44
N ALA A 455 -17.62 0.09 9.62
CA ALA A 455 -16.70 0.69 8.67
C ALA A 455 -16.89 0.08 7.28
N PHE A 456 -16.94 -1.26 7.19
CA PHE A 456 -17.23 -1.97 5.95
C PHE A 456 -18.52 -1.51 5.27
N TRP A 457 -19.66 -1.49 5.98
CA TRP A 457 -20.94 -1.14 5.36
C TRP A 457 -20.99 0.30 4.87
N PHE A 458 -20.42 1.24 5.61
CA PHE A 458 -20.32 2.64 5.18
C PHE A 458 -19.36 2.81 3.99
N TRP A 459 -18.24 2.10 3.96
CA TRP A 459 -17.34 2.07 2.81
C TRP A 459 -18.01 1.49 1.58
N LEU A 460 -18.65 0.33 1.68
CA LEU A 460 -19.29 -0.35 0.56
C LEU A 460 -20.45 0.48 -0.01
N SER A 461 -21.39 0.88 0.85
CA SER A 461 -22.54 1.68 0.41
C SER A 461 -22.10 3.05 -0.10
N GLY A 462 -21.20 3.74 0.61
CA GLY A 462 -20.64 5.01 0.20
C GLY A 462 -19.91 4.93 -1.14
N PHE A 463 -19.15 3.85 -1.38
CA PHE A 463 -18.50 3.60 -2.66
C PHE A 463 -19.52 3.53 -3.81
N TYR A 464 -20.57 2.70 -3.70
CA TYR A 464 -21.56 2.58 -4.77
C TYR A 464 -22.33 3.88 -5.00
N VAL A 465 -22.71 4.59 -3.93
CA VAL A 465 -23.40 5.88 -4.04
C VAL A 465 -22.46 6.96 -4.62
N ALA A 466 -21.15 6.89 -4.36
CA ALA A 466 -20.18 7.86 -4.86
C ALA A 466 -19.83 7.65 -6.34
N PHE A 467 -19.60 6.40 -6.76
CA PHE A 467 -18.98 6.09 -8.05
C PHE A 467 -19.97 5.57 -9.11
N THR A 468 -21.11 4.99 -8.74
CA THR A 468 -22.14 4.59 -9.72
C THR A 468 -22.67 5.78 -10.53
N PRO A 469 -22.96 6.95 -9.91
CA PRO A 469 -23.35 8.15 -10.68
C PRO A 469 -22.32 8.57 -11.73
N LEU A 470 -21.04 8.28 -11.51
CA LEU A 470 -19.96 8.68 -12.42
C LEU A 470 -19.93 7.84 -13.70
N TYR A 471 -20.38 6.58 -13.65
CA TYR A 471 -20.61 5.80 -14.86
C TYR A 471 -21.68 6.44 -15.74
N VAL A 472 -22.80 6.86 -15.13
CA VAL A 472 -23.89 7.55 -15.83
C VAL A 472 -23.41 8.88 -16.39
N LEU A 473 -22.76 9.70 -15.57
CA LEU A 473 -22.19 10.98 -16.01
C LEU A 473 -21.18 10.82 -17.14
N GLY A 474 -20.35 9.77 -17.11
CA GLY A 474 -19.43 9.44 -18.18
C GLY A 474 -20.13 9.18 -19.51
N PHE A 475 -21.22 8.42 -19.51
CA PHE A 475 -22.07 8.23 -20.70
C PHE A 475 -22.78 9.51 -21.14
N MET A 476 -23.07 10.43 -20.23
CA MET A 476 -23.65 11.75 -20.53
C MET A 476 -22.62 12.77 -21.02
N GLY A 477 -21.35 12.38 -21.22
CA GLY A 477 -20.30 13.24 -21.74
C GLY A 477 -19.56 14.10 -20.69
N ALA A 478 -19.79 13.88 -19.39
CA ALA A 478 -19.03 14.58 -18.36
C ALA A 478 -17.58 14.11 -18.36
N THR A 479 -16.65 15.05 -18.52
CA THR A 479 -15.21 14.77 -18.57
C THR A 479 -14.55 14.94 -17.21
N ARG A 480 -13.40 14.29 -17.03
CA ARG A 480 -12.60 14.41 -15.80
C ARG A 480 -11.96 15.80 -15.66
N ARG A 481 -11.61 16.15 -14.42
CA ARG A 481 -10.81 17.36 -14.06
C ARG A 481 -11.50 18.71 -14.32
N LEU A 482 -12.79 18.73 -14.63
CA LEU A 482 -13.58 19.95 -14.53
C LEU A 482 -13.71 20.36 -13.06
N ASN A 483 -13.63 21.66 -12.79
CA ASN A 483 -13.81 22.25 -11.46
C ASN A 483 -15.18 22.95 -11.30
N HIS A 484 -15.88 23.22 -12.40
CA HIS A 484 -17.25 23.73 -12.47
C HIS A 484 -17.95 23.16 -13.71
N TYR A 485 -19.28 23.27 -13.76
CA TYR A 485 -20.07 22.82 -14.91
C TYR A 485 -21.43 23.52 -14.97
N ASP A 486 -21.97 23.64 -16.18
CA ASP A 486 -23.23 24.35 -16.43
C ASP A 486 -24.37 23.42 -16.87
N ASN A 487 -24.08 22.14 -17.11
CA ASN A 487 -25.09 21.17 -17.56
C ASN A 487 -26.04 20.81 -16.40
N PRO A 488 -27.34 21.18 -16.46
CA PRO A 488 -28.29 20.91 -15.39
C PRO A 488 -28.51 19.42 -15.13
N ALA A 489 -28.43 18.61 -16.19
CA ALA A 489 -28.67 17.17 -16.10
C ALA A 489 -27.58 16.44 -15.30
N TRP A 490 -26.39 17.03 -15.17
CA TRP A 490 -25.28 16.46 -14.39
C TRP A 490 -25.41 16.73 -12.89
N HIS A 491 -26.08 17.81 -12.50
CA HIS A 491 -26.07 18.27 -11.11
C HIS A 491 -26.65 17.25 -10.11
N PRO A 492 -27.81 16.59 -10.35
CA PRO A 492 -28.33 15.57 -9.43
C PRO A 492 -27.34 14.43 -9.17
N TRP A 493 -26.62 13.99 -10.20
CA TRP A 493 -25.63 12.92 -10.10
C TRP A 493 -24.39 13.34 -9.32
N MET A 494 -23.95 14.60 -9.46
CA MET A 494 -22.84 15.16 -8.68
C MET A 494 -23.19 15.26 -7.19
N ILE A 495 -24.44 15.63 -6.85
CA ILE A 495 -24.93 15.65 -5.47
C ILE A 495 -24.97 14.24 -4.88
N ILE A 496 -25.49 13.25 -5.62
CA ILE A 496 -25.48 11.85 -5.16
C ILE A 496 -24.05 11.36 -4.93
N ALA A 497 -23.13 11.68 -5.86
CA ALA A 497 -21.73 11.32 -5.72
C ALA A 497 -21.09 11.94 -4.46
N TRP A 498 -21.45 13.18 -4.12
CA TRP A 498 -21.01 13.86 -2.91
C TRP A 498 -21.57 13.20 -1.63
N VAL A 499 -22.86 12.82 -1.61
CA VAL A 499 -23.45 12.07 -0.48
C VAL A 499 -22.71 10.74 -0.27
N GLY A 500 -22.36 10.04 -1.36
CA GLY A 500 -21.54 8.83 -1.28
C GLY A 500 -20.17 9.08 -0.64
N ALA A 501 -19.52 10.19 -0.98
CA ALA A 501 -18.25 10.57 -0.36
C ALA A 501 -18.40 10.84 1.16
N VAL A 502 -19.51 11.46 1.59
CA VAL A 502 -19.80 11.65 3.03
C VAL A 502 -19.99 10.30 3.75
N LEU A 503 -20.65 9.33 3.13
CA LEU A 503 -20.76 7.98 3.69
C LEU A 503 -19.40 7.30 3.84
N VAL A 504 -18.50 7.46 2.86
CA VAL A 504 -17.11 6.98 2.98
C VAL A 504 -16.38 7.66 4.14
N ALA A 505 -16.60 8.96 4.35
CA ALA A 505 -16.01 9.69 5.49
C ALA A 505 -16.44 9.07 6.83
N ILE A 506 -17.72 8.71 6.96
CA ILE A 506 -18.25 8.00 8.14
C ILE A 506 -17.61 6.62 8.28
N GLY A 507 -17.36 5.92 7.17
CA GLY A 507 -16.62 4.65 7.15
C GLY A 507 -15.19 4.78 7.68
N ILE A 508 -14.46 5.80 7.25
CA ILE A 508 -13.12 6.13 7.75
C ILE A 508 -13.16 6.47 9.24
N ALA A 509 -14.13 7.27 9.69
CA ALA A 509 -14.30 7.59 11.10
C ALA A 509 -14.53 6.33 11.96
N HIS A 510 -15.33 5.38 11.48
CA HIS A 510 -15.51 4.08 12.15
C HIS A 510 -14.23 3.25 12.17
N GLN A 511 -13.40 3.31 11.13
CA GLN A 511 -12.11 2.62 11.08
C GLN A 511 -11.11 3.19 12.12
N LEU A 512 -11.06 4.52 12.25
CA LEU A 512 -10.24 5.19 13.28
C LEU A 512 -10.76 4.89 14.69
N LEU A 513 -12.09 4.90 14.88
CA LEU A 513 -12.70 4.55 16.16
C LEU A 513 -12.47 3.08 16.51
N GLN A 514 -12.50 2.17 15.52
CA GLN A 514 -12.15 0.77 15.68
C GLN A 514 -10.74 0.64 16.25
N LEU A 515 -9.78 1.34 15.65
CA LEU A 515 -8.38 1.32 16.12
C LEU A 515 -8.26 1.87 17.55
N TYR A 516 -8.87 3.03 17.83
CA TYR A 516 -8.84 3.64 19.16
C TYR A 516 -9.42 2.73 20.25
N VAL A 517 -10.64 2.21 20.05
CA VAL A 517 -11.32 1.34 21.02
C VAL A 517 -10.53 0.05 21.23
N SER A 518 -9.99 -0.53 20.15
CA SER A 518 -9.19 -1.75 20.26
C SER A 518 -7.87 -1.54 21.03
N ILE A 519 -7.21 -0.39 20.84
CA ILE A 519 -5.98 -0.04 21.59
C ILE A 519 -6.29 0.21 23.06
N ARG A 520 -7.38 0.92 23.37
CA ARG A 520 -7.83 1.18 24.75
C ARG A 520 -8.13 -0.13 25.48
N ASP A 521 -8.83 -1.04 24.81
CA ASP A 521 -9.35 -2.28 25.38
C ASP A 521 -8.42 -3.49 25.12
N ARG A 522 -7.17 -3.24 24.74
CA ARG A 522 -6.19 -4.27 24.33
C ARG A 522 -5.86 -5.29 25.43
N ASN A 523 -6.00 -4.91 26.69
CA ASN A 523 -5.66 -5.76 27.84
C ASN A 523 -6.82 -6.67 28.27
N LEU A 524 -8.01 -6.51 27.68
CA LEU A 524 -9.15 -7.37 27.99
C LEU A 524 -8.88 -8.82 27.54
N PRO A 525 -9.16 -9.83 28.37
CA PRO A 525 -8.85 -11.23 28.06
C PRO A 525 -9.42 -11.73 26.73
N GLU A 526 -10.61 -11.27 26.33
CA GLU A 526 -11.30 -11.64 25.10
C GLU A 526 -10.65 -11.10 23.82
N ASN A 527 -9.94 -9.97 23.93
CA ASN A 527 -9.30 -9.30 22.80
C ASN A 527 -7.90 -9.84 22.54
N ARG A 528 -7.20 -10.29 23.58
CA ARG A 528 -5.82 -10.78 23.45
C ARG A 528 -5.75 -12.07 22.64
N ASP A 529 -4.73 -12.17 21.80
CA ASP A 529 -4.32 -13.43 21.19
C ASP A 529 -3.25 -14.06 22.07
N LEU A 530 -3.63 -15.10 22.82
CA LEU A 530 -2.73 -15.83 23.71
C LEU A 530 -2.12 -17.07 23.03
N THR A 531 -2.65 -17.50 21.89
CA THR A 531 -2.24 -18.73 21.22
C THR A 531 -1.25 -18.47 20.09
N GLY A 532 -1.34 -17.30 19.46
CA GLY A 532 -0.66 -17.02 18.21
C GLY A 532 -1.48 -17.40 16.97
N ASP A 533 -2.62 -18.08 17.17
CA ASP A 533 -3.58 -18.50 16.15
C ASP A 533 -5.01 -18.15 16.62
N PRO A 534 -5.46 -16.89 16.40
CA PRO A 534 -6.76 -16.44 16.85
C PRO A 534 -7.90 -16.89 15.91
N TRP A 535 -7.57 -17.39 14.73
CA TRP A 535 -8.53 -17.64 13.63
C TRP A 535 -8.61 -19.11 13.20
N GLY A 536 -7.72 -19.97 13.69
CA GLY A 536 -7.55 -21.30 13.12
C GLY A 536 -6.81 -21.25 11.77
N GLY A 537 -5.84 -20.35 11.62
CA GLY A 537 -5.06 -20.12 10.41
C GLY A 537 -4.34 -21.36 9.89
N ARG A 538 -3.99 -21.35 8.60
CA ARG A 538 -3.49 -22.55 7.89
C ARG A 538 -1.98 -22.54 7.66
N THR A 539 -1.37 -21.37 7.72
CA THR A 539 -0.01 -21.05 7.30
C THR A 539 0.93 -20.77 8.49
N LEU A 540 2.25 -20.74 8.23
CA LEU A 540 3.30 -20.73 9.25
C LEU A 540 3.31 -19.50 10.16
N GLU A 541 2.83 -18.34 9.72
CA GLU A 541 2.77 -17.14 10.55
C GLU A 541 1.90 -17.33 11.80
N TRP A 542 0.93 -18.23 11.75
CA TRP A 542 0.05 -18.58 12.87
C TRP A 542 0.64 -19.63 13.81
N SER A 543 1.76 -20.24 13.44
CA SER A 543 2.45 -21.26 14.24
C SER A 543 3.33 -20.68 15.35
N ILE A 544 3.50 -19.35 15.40
CA ILE A 544 4.31 -18.62 16.39
C ILE A 544 3.46 -17.62 17.19
N SER A 545 4.02 -17.06 18.26
CA SER A 545 3.30 -16.11 19.13
C SER A 545 2.77 -14.87 18.41
N SER A 546 1.86 -14.17 19.07
CA SER A 546 1.33 -12.88 18.65
C SER A 546 1.52 -11.85 19.77
N PRO A 547 2.39 -10.84 19.62
CA PRO A 547 3.33 -10.66 18.51
C PRO A 547 4.46 -11.72 18.47
N PRO A 548 5.08 -11.96 17.31
CA PRO A 548 6.27 -12.80 17.19
C PRO A 548 7.48 -12.26 17.97
N PRO A 549 8.39 -13.13 18.45
CA PRO A 549 9.68 -12.69 18.97
C PRO A 549 10.54 -12.06 17.86
N SER A 550 11.61 -11.37 18.24
CA SER A 550 12.50 -10.69 17.27
C SER A 550 13.08 -11.64 16.23
N TYR A 551 13.38 -12.88 16.61
CA TYR A 551 13.93 -13.93 15.76
C TYR A 551 12.89 -14.73 14.96
N ASN A 552 11.59 -14.43 15.10
CA ASN A 552 10.45 -15.19 14.57
C ASN A 552 10.39 -16.66 15.02
N PHE A 553 11.21 -17.51 14.43
CA PHE A 553 11.26 -18.96 14.67
C PHE A 553 12.54 -19.32 15.43
N ALA A 554 12.38 -19.88 16.64
CA ALA A 554 13.52 -20.40 17.41
C ALA A 554 14.25 -21.50 16.64
N ILE A 555 13.48 -22.42 16.06
CA ILE A 555 13.94 -23.45 15.13
C ILE A 555 13.22 -23.23 13.81
N ILE A 556 13.99 -23.18 12.72
CA ILE A 556 13.42 -23.05 11.37
C ILE A 556 12.54 -24.27 11.10
N PRO A 557 11.25 -24.08 10.74
CA PRO A 557 10.36 -25.20 10.46
C PRO A 557 10.84 -25.99 9.25
N HIS A 558 10.60 -27.29 9.23
CA HIS A 558 10.80 -28.11 8.04
C HIS A 558 9.44 -28.33 7.39
N VAL A 559 9.27 -27.86 6.15
CA VAL A 559 7.98 -27.87 5.45
C VAL A 559 7.85 -29.12 4.60
N SER A 560 6.76 -29.86 4.79
CA SER A 560 6.43 -31.07 4.04
C SER A 560 5.21 -30.88 3.14
N GLU A 561 4.22 -30.12 3.59
CA GLU A 561 2.93 -29.93 2.92
C GLU A 561 2.72 -28.48 2.45
N LEU A 562 1.67 -28.24 1.65
CA LEU A 562 1.32 -26.90 1.17
C LEU A 562 0.80 -26.01 2.32
N ASP A 563 -0.16 -26.51 3.10
CA ASP A 563 -0.69 -25.85 4.30
C ASP A 563 -0.05 -26.47 5.55
N GLU A 564 1.24 -26.22 5.75
CA GLU A 564 2.04 -26.91 6.78
C GLU A 564 1.43 -26.81 8.19
N PHE A 565 1.01 -25.62 8.62
CA PHE A 565 0.48 -25.47 9.98
C PHE A 565 -0.90 -26.13 10.14
N ALA A 566 -1.73 -26.17 9.10
CA ALA A 566 -2.96 -26.96 9.12
C ALA A 566 -2.66 -28.46 9.23
N HIS A 567 -1.68 -28.97 8.47
CA HIS A 567 -1.26 -30.36 8.53
C HIS A 567 -0.71 -30.75 9.92
N LEU A 568 0.10 -29.88 10.53
CA LEU A 568 0.60 -30.10 11.89
C LEU A 568 -0.54 -30.20 12.91
N LYS A 569 -1.57 -29.34 12.82
CA LYS A 569 -2.76 -29.40 13.67
C LYS A 569 -3.58 -30.67 13.46
N GLU A 570 -3.75 -31.11 12.21
CA GLU A 570 -4.50 -32.33 11.87
C GLU A 570 -3.78 -33.59 12.35
N THR A 571 -2.46 -33.57 12.41
CA THR A 571 -1.62 -34.70 12.86
C THR A 571 -1.24 -34.66 14.34
N GLY A 572 -1.64 -33.61 15.08
CA GLY A 572 -1.32 -33.43 16.49
C GLY A 572 0.16 -33.09 16.76
N ARG A 573 0.85 -32.53 15.76
CA ARG A 573 2.29 -32.20 15.78
C ARG A 573 2.55 -30.69 15.81
N GLU A 574 1.53 -29.89 16.08
CA GLU A 574 1.63 -28.44 16.15
C GLU A 574 2.39 -27.94 17.39
N THR A 575 2.52 -28.78 18.41
CA THR A 575 3.25 -28.45 19.63
C THR A 575 4.69 -28.93 19.53
N VAL A 576 5.63 -28.00 19.75
CA VAL A 576 7.05 -28.33 19.86
C VAL A 576 7.33 -28.77 21.29
N ASP A 577 8.04 -29.89 21.44
CA ASP A 577 8.52 -30.35 22.75
C ASP A 577 9.64 -29.43 23.26
N VAL A 578 9.26 -28.34 23.91
CA VAL A 578 10.17 -27.31 24.42
C VAL A 578 11.21 -27.91 25.39
N ALA A 579 10.85 -28.93 26.17
CA ALA A 579 11.72 -29.52 27.18
C ALA A 579 12.89 -30.29 26.57
N ASN A 580 12.61 -31.10 25.54
CA ASN A 580 13.63 -31.91 24.86
C ASN A 580 14.29 -31.20 23.66
N THR A 581 13.81 -30.00 23.32
CA THR A 581 14.37 -29.20 22.23
C THR A 581 15.73 -28.59 22.58
N LYS A 582 16.72 -28.85 21.72
CA LYS A 582 18.04 -28.22 21.79
C LYS A 582 18.04 -26.88 21.04
N TYR A 583 18.02 -25.78 21.81
CA TYR A 583 18.18 -24.43 21.26
C TYR A 583 19.65 -24.11 20.98
N THR A 584 19.86 -23.25 20.00
CA THR A 584 21.17 -22.73 19.58
C THR A 584 21.16 -21.22 19.60
N ASP A 585 22.34 -20.61 19.67
CA ASP A 585 22.46 -19.16 19.60
C ASP A 585 21.97 -18.66 18.23
N ILE A 586 21.14 -17.63 18.23
CA ILE A 586 20.53 -17.07 17.02
C ILE A 586 21.24 -15.78 16.66
N HIS A 587 21.89 -15.77 15.51
CA HIS A 587 22.42 -14.57 14.91
C HIS A 587 21.30 -13.68 14.36
N MET A 588 21.33 -12.38 14.69
CA MET A 588 20.38 -11.36 14.24
C MET A 588 21.11 -10.08 13.80
N PRO A 589 20.57 -9.34 12.82
CA PRO A 589 21.14 -8.06 12.40
C PRO A 589 20.94 -6.99 13.47
N SER A 590 21.97 -6.16 13.70
CA SER A 590 21.87 -5.02 14.62
C SER A 590 21.19 -3.83 13.96
N ASN A 591 20.52 -3.01 14.78
CA ASN A 591 19.95 -1.74 14.34
C ASN A 591 21.02 -0.79 13.77
N THR A 592 20.61 0.07 12.84
CA THR A 592 21.50 1.04 12.19
C THR A 592 20.78 2.35 11.93
N SER A 593 21.49 3.46 12.17
CA SER A 593 21.00 4.81 11.85
C SER A 593 21.30 5.23 10.41
N ALA A 594 22.07 4.45 9.66
CA ALA A 594 22.49 4.81 8.30
C ALA A 594 21.29 5.04 7.36
N GLY A 595 20.22 4.23 7.47
CA GLY A 595 19.00 4.41 6.69
C GLY A 595 18.31 5.76 6.96
N VAL A 596 18.22 6.15 8.24
CA VAL A 596 17.65 7.44 8.67
C VAL A 596 18.46 8.61 8.11
N PHE A 597 19.79 8.56 8.23
CA PHE A 597 20.67 9.64 7.78
C PHE A 597 20.70 9.76 6.26
N ILE A 598 20.75 8.66 5.52
CA ILE A 598 20.60 8.70 4.05
C ILE A 598 19.22 9.29 3.69
N GLY A 599 18.15 8.88 4.38
CA GLY A 599 16.83 9.50 4.27
C GLY A 599 16.87 11.02 4.46
N PHE A 600 17.44 11.49 5.55
CA PHE A 600 17.57 12.91 5.86
C PHE A 600 18.36 13.67 4.78
N PHE A 601 19.50 13.15 4.34
CA PHE A 601 20.28 13.81 3.29
C PHE A 601 19.58 13.75 1.91
N SER A 602 18.79 12.72 1.62
CA SER A 602 17.91 12.67 0.44
C SER A 602 16.79 13.71 0.51
N LEU A 603 16.22 13.97 1.70
CA LEU A 603 15.25 15.04 1.92
C LEU A 603 15.88 16.41 1.61
N VAL A 604 17.08 16.65 2.15
CA VAL A 604 17.86 17.86 1.90
C VAL A 604 18.16 18.02 0.41
N LEU A 605 18.61 16.95 -0.25
CA LEU A 605 18.89 16.92 -1.69
C LEU A 605 17.66 17.28 -2.51
N GLY A 606 16.53 16.60 -2.28
CA GLY A 606 15.29 16.82 -3.01
C GLY A 606 14.75 18.23 -2.80
N PHE A 607 14.65 18.69 -1.54
CA PHE A 607 14.20 20.04 -1.23
C PHE A 607 15.10 21.12 -1.85
N ALA A 608 16.42 20.93 -1.79
CA ALA A 608 17.37 21.84 -2.42
C ALA A 608 17.24 21.85 -3.94
N GLY A 609 17.03 20.70 -4.59
CA GLY A 609 16.79 20.59 -6.02
C GLY A 609 15.55 21.38 -6.45
N ILE A 610 14.41 21.14 -5.79
CA ILE A 610 13.13 21.82 -6.03
C ILE A 610 13.27 23.34 -5.98
N TRP A 611 14.02 23.85 -5.00
CA TRP A 611 14.18 25.29 -4.77
C TRP A 611 15.44 25.87 -5.41
N HIS A 612 16.19 25.11 -6.23
CA HIS A 612 17.43 25.53 -6.89
C HIS A 612 18.51 26.04 -5.91
N ILE A 613 18.63 25.40 -4.75
CA ILE A 613 19.63 25.68 -3.71
C ILE A 613 20.88 24.82 -3.95
N TRP A 614 21.68 25.16 -4.96
CA TRP A 614 22.74 24.28 -5.47
C TRP A 614 23.78 23.83 -4.44
N TRP A 615 24.24 24.73 -3.57
CA TRP A 615 25.22 24.38 -2.54
C TRP A 615 24.65 23.34 -1.55
N LEU A 616 23.36 23.45 -1.22
CA LEU A 616 22.67 22.53 -0.30
C LEU A 616 22.39 21.20 -0.99
N MET A 617 22.12 21.22 -2.29
CA MET A 617 22.00 20.02 -3.12
C MET A 617 23.32 19.22 -3.10
N ILE A 618 24.47 19.89 -3.27
CA ILE A 618 25.80 19.26 -3.16
C ILE A 618 26.00 18.67 -1.75
N VAL A 619 25.66 19.42 -0.69
CA VAL A 619 25.76 18.92 0.70
C VAL A 619 24.87 17.68 0.91
N GLY A 620 23.64 17.68 0.40
CA GLY A 620 22.75 16.53 0.45
C GLY A 620 23.36 15.31 -0.24
N PHE A 621 23.87 15.48 -1.47
CA PHE A 621 24.49 14.40 -2.23
C PHE A 621 25.75 13.84 -1.54
N VAL A 622 26.66 14.72 -1.08
CA VAL A 622 27.86 14.33 -0.34
C VAL A 622 27.50 13.67 0.99
N GLY A 623 26.43 14.11 1.67
CA GLY A 623 25.93 13.49 2.89
C GLY A 623 25.41 12.07 2.67
N ILE A 624 24.70 11.82 1.57
CA ILE A 624 24.27 10.47 1.16
C ILE A 624 25.49 9.58 0.95
N LEU A 625 26.44 10.00 0.11
CA LEU A 625 27.64 9.22 -0.21
C LEU A 625 28.52 9.01 1.03
N GLY A 626 28.75 10.06 1.82
CA GLY A 626 29.54 10.01 3.04
C GLY A 626 28.95 9.05 4.08
N THR A 627 27.62 9.06 4.24
CA THR A 627 26.93 8.12 5.14
C THR A 627 27.03 6.68 4.63
N ALA A 628 26.83 6.45 3.33
CA ALA A 628 26.94 5.12 2.72
C ALA A 628 28.37 4.57 2.80
N ILE A 629 29.37 5.41 2.52
CA ILE A 629 30.79 5.07 2.66
C ILE A 629 31.07 4.77 4.14
N ALA A 630 30.74 5.67 5.07
CA ALA A 630 30.98 5.43 6.50
C ALA A 630 30.33 4.12 6.99
N TYR A 631 29.10 3.82 6.55
CA TYR A 631 28.44 2.54 6.85
C TYR A 631 29.19 1.33 6.29
N SER A 632 29.74 1.42 5.07
CA SER A 632 30.52 0.33 4.48
C SER A 632 31.82 -0.01 5.23
N PHE A 633 32.39 0.94 5.98
CA PHE A 633 33.56 0.73 6.83
C PHE A 633 33.20 0.17 8.22
N GLN A 634 31.92 0.19 8.62
CA GLN A 634 31.49 -0.38 9.89
C GLN A 634 31.47 -1.91 9.81
N LYS A 635 32.23 -2.56 10.69
CA LYS A 635 32.12 -4.00 10.92
C LYS A 635 30.93 -4.27 11.84
N ASN A 636 29.74 -4.37 11.24
CA ASN A 636 28.54 -4.79 11.95
C ASN A 636 28.31 -6.29 11.71
N GLU A 637 28.85 -7.12 12.59
CA GLU A 637 28.65 -8.57 12.56
C GLU A 637 27.28 -8.99 13.13
N GLY A 638 26.35 -8.07 13.36
CA GLY A 638 25.09 -8.37 14.05
C GLY A 638 25.30 -8.67 15.54
N TYR A 639 24.34 -9.36 16.14
CA TYR A 639 24.41 -9.81 17.52
C TYR A 639 23.84 -11.23 17.65
N TYR A 640 24.19 -11.91 18.73
CA TYR A 640 23.67 -13.24 19.05
C TYR A 640 22.67 -13.17 20.19
N ILE A 641 21.52 -13.81 20.01
CA ILE A 641 20.56 -14.10 21.08
C ILE A 641 20.97 -15.45 21.68
N PRO A 642 21.38 -15.52 22.95
CA PRO A 642 21.84 -16.77 23.57
C PRO A 642 20.74 -17.83 23.60
N ALA A 643 21.10 -19.10 23.41
CA ALA A 643 20.19 -20.24 23.45
C ALA A 643 19.37 -20.31 24.75
N ALA A 644 19.96 -19.88 25.88
CA ALA A 644 19.27 -19.80 27.16
C ALA A 644 18.10 -18.78 27.14
N LYS A 645 18.27 -17.65 26.44
CA LYS A 645 17.22 -16.64 26.28
C LYS A 645 16.12 -17.16 25.35
N VAL A 646 16.50 -17.79 24.24
CA VAL A 646 15.54 -18.44 23.32
C VAL A 646 14.71 -19.49 24.07
N ARG A 647 15.35 -20.36 24.87
CA ARG A 647 14.65 -21.34 25.70
C ARG A 647 13.67 -20.67 26.66
N ALA A 648 14.10 -19.63 27.37
CA ALA A 648 13.23 -18.92 28.31
C ALA A 648 11.98 -18.32 27.65
N ASP A 649 12.13 -17.78 26.43
CA ASP A 649 11.03 -17.20 25.65
C ASP A 649 10.05 -18.29 25.16
N GLU A 650 10.56 -19.42 24.65
CA GLU A 650 9.72 -20.56 24.23
C GLU A 650 9.02 -21.26 25.40
N GLU A 651 9.68 -21.38 26.55
CA GLU A 651 9.05 -21.90 27.78
C GLU A 651 7.95 -20.96 28.30
N ALA A 652 8.17 -19.64 28.24
CA ALA A 652 7.16 -18.66 28.62
C ALA A 652 5.93 -18.76 27.72
N ARG A 653 6.16 -18.93 26.41
CA ARG A 653 5.09 -19.19 25.44
C ARG A 653 4.35 -20.49 25.73
N SER A 654 5.07 -21.59 25.98
CA SER A 654 4.46 -22.90 26.28
C SER A 654 3.56 -22.83 27.53
N ARG A 655 4.03 -22.17 28.60
CA ARG A 655 3.21 -21.92 29.79
C ARG A 655 1.96 -21.09 29.48
N ALA A 656 2.07 -20.07 28.64
CA ALA A 656 0.93 -19.25 28.22
C ALA A 656 -0.10 -20.07 27.42
N LEU A 657 0.36 -20.98 26.54
CA LEU A 657 -0.50 -21.88 25.77
C LEU A 657 -1.26 -22.87 26.67
N VAL A 658 -0.57 -23.52 27.61
CA VAL A 658 -1.19 -24.44 28.57
C VAL A 658 -2.26 -23.71 29.38
N LYS A 659 -1.93 -22.53 29.92
CA LYS A 659 -2.88 -21.72 30.68
C LYS A 659 -4.10 -21.33 29.85
N ALA A 660 -3.90 -20.90 28.60
CA ALA A 660 -5.00 -20.54 27.70
C ALA A 660 -5.92 -21.73 27.39
N PHE A 661 -5.34 -22.94 27.25
CA PHE A 661 -6.10 -24.17 27.05
C PHE A 661 -6.93 -24.55 28.29
N GLU A 662 -6.33 -24.51 29.48
CA GLU A 662 -7.02 -24.75 30.75
C GLU A 662 -8.17 -23.76 30.98
N ASP A 663 -7.94 -22.46 30.72
CA ASP A 663 -8.95 -21.42 30.85
C ASP A 663 -10.12 -21.65 29.87
N LYS A 664 -9.83 -22.08 28.64
CA LYS A 664 -10.86 -22.42 27.64
C LYS A 664 -11.69 -23.63 28.08
N GLN A 665 -11.06 -24.68 28.61
CA GLN A 665 -11.79 -25.84 29.14
C GLN A 665 -12.67 -25.47 30.34
N ARG A 666 -12.19 -24.62 31.25
CA ARG A 666 -12.97 -24.14 32.40
C ARG A 666 -14.20 -23.36 31.94
N ARG A 667 -14.05 -22.43 30.98
CA ARG A 667 -15.18 -21.68 30.42
C ARG A 667 -16.22 -22.59 29.76
N GLY A 668 -15.79 -23.53 28.92
CA GLY A 668 -16.70 -24.46 28.26
C GLY A 668 -17.48 -25.34 29.25
N LYS A 669 -16.87 -25.74 30.36
CA LYS A 669 -17.57 -26.48 31.44
C LYS A 669 -18.61 -25.62 32.16
N VAL A 670 -18.31 -24.34 32.39
CA VAL A 670 -19.24 -23.38 33.01
C VAL A 670 -20.42 -23.08 32.08
N GLU A 671 -20.17 -22.85 30.80
CA GLU A 671 -21.22 -22.62 29.79
C GLU A 671 -22.13 -23.84 29.65
N ALA A 672 -21.57 -25.05 29.56
CA ALA A 672 -22.35 -26.29 29.51
C ALA A 672 -23.17 -26.52 30.80
N ALA A 673 -22.67 -26.10 31.97
CA ALA A 673 -23.41 -26.18 33.23
C ALA A 673 -24.50 -25.09 33.35
N MET A 674 -24.36 -23.97 32.65
CA MET A 674 -25.39 -22.92 32.56
C MET A 674 -26.47 -23.25 31.54
N GLU A 675 -26.16 -23.97 30.46
CA GLU A 675 -27.15 -24.46 29.49
C GLU A 675 -27.95 -25.68 30.01
N ALA A 676 -27.40 -26.40 30.98
CA ALA A 676 -28.04 -27.57 31.60
C ALA A 676 -28.97 -27.22 32.79
N ASN A 677 -28.95 -25.97 33.27
CA ASN A 677 -29.85 -25.42 34.31
C ASN A 677 -30.87 -24.49 33.66
#